data_AF-A0AAV1YVM6-F1
#
_entry.id   AF-A0AAV1YVM6-F1
#
_cell.length_a   1.000
_cell.length_b   1.000
_cell.length_c   1.000
_cell.angle_alpha   90.00
_cell.angle_beta   90.00
_cell.angle_gamma   90.00
#
_symmetry.space_group_name_H-M   'P 1'
#
loop_
_entity.id
_entity.type
_entity.pdbx_description
1 polymer ?
#
loop_
_entity_poly.entity_id
_entity_poly.type
_entity_poly.pdbx_seq_one_letter_code
_entity_poly.pdbx_strand_id
1 'polypeptide(L)'
;MLTQTIKLIKLKGKTGAIVREHYLRDDIPCYSPLCQNCGSKNISSKNIQLAEDATHYAIPCYDIVQNYLELLEFQELKGLIILQSIASKVIQSSGHRTFNRLLNICKDIRRGSIIFLNENCQKSFVPRRISESLDEWFNKCCAQAANFYAEHLNGAIPIILISENVEAYKSLVQHESVKVYSMREYLENMWNNVESILPLFESLHLALSTGSVKDLTKSYDSYLSAEVLEAGIKAGRYFRGYLRVNKHNASEEAFVTSSKASLKDVGDIFISGMVDRNRAIHGDEVVVELLPENQWKSRCLKLVDSANDSKDDNDEENHASSLVLPTGKIVGVLERCWRNYVATLPEEDDSSSTSKNKERILAVPYDYRIPKIRIATKQADDIRNKRIVVRIDNWEKESQYPNGHLVQSLGEIDDLETEVQSLLIEHDVFFREFAQNLLNELPTCTAENPWTLDSDQISKRRDLRNSHLIFSIDPKGCEDVDDALSVRELPDGKLELGVHIADVTHFVRELSVVDLEARSRSTSVYLPDRRYDMLPHVLSGNLCSLLGNVDRYAVSVLWQLDSKCKVENVWYGRTIIKSKYKLCYEAAQDILYGSTVENMLADIPELQGLDECELNMRFDELKDSLSKLYHIANVIRRERLGAGGLELNSINMKFEIDRNLPSGVTDVKSAKELAIHKTVAECMIFANHWVAKKINDVYPSQAVLRRHPNPREADLVELQKLADSKGFTLNIHSNKELAASLEKVVDFQDPSVNQNY
;
A
#
# COMPACT_ATOMS: atom_id res chain seq x y z
N MET A 1 -35.33 26.26 0.00
CA MET A 1 -36.24 26.42 1.18
C MET A 1 -35.42 26.31 2.46
N LEU A 2 -35.63 27.19 3.45
CA LEU A 2 -34.91 27.14 4.73
C LEU A 2 -35.73 26.32 5.75
N THR A 3 -35.14 25.29 6.34
CA THR A 3 -35.69 24.59 7.50
C THR A 3 -34.70 24.64 8.67
N GLN A 4 -35.14 24.27 9.88
CA GLN A 4 -34.28 24.26 11.07
C GLN A 4 -34.18 22.83 11.60
N THR A 5 -32.95 22.42 11.93
CA THR A 5 -32.70 21.17 12.65
C THR A 5 -32.26 21.50 14.07
N ILE A 6 -32.84 20.82 15.06
CA ILE A 6 -32.49 20.98 16.47
C ILE A 6 -31.79 19.69 16.92
N LYS A 7 -30.53 19.81 17.33
CA LYS A 7 -29.76 18.70 17.88
C LYS A 7 -29.37 19.00 19.32
N LEU A 8 -29.72 18.11 20.24
CA LEU A 8 -29.19 18.16 21.60
C LEU A 8 -27.77 17.62 21.59
N ILE A 9 -26.82 18.40 22.09
CA ILE A 9 -25.41 18.02 22.15
C ILE A 9 -24.93 18.12 23.59
N LYS A 10 -24.18 17.12 24.02
CA LYS A 10 -23.48 17.14 25.30
C LYS A 10 -22.04 17.55 25.04
N LEU A 11 -21.67 18.76 25.47
CA LEU A 11 -20.32 19.29 25.34
C LEU A 11 -19.76 19.50 26.75
N LYS A 12 -18.67 18.79 27.08
CA LYS A 12 -17.99 18.89 28.38
C LYS A 12 -18.95 18.73 29.58
N GLY A 13 -19.84 17.75 29.52
CA GLY A 13 -20.79 17.45 30.59
C GLY A 13 -22.02 18.36 30.67
N LYS A 14 -22.12 19.42 29.85
CA LYS A 14 -23.32 20.28 29.75
C LYS A 14 -24.15 19.90 28.53
N THR A 15 -25.45 19.74 28.72
CA THR A 15 -26.41 19.54 27.63
C THR A 15 -26.82 20.91 27.06
N GLY A 16 -26.56 21.14 25.78
CA GLY A 16 -27.00 22.32 25.04
C GLY A 16 -27.82 21.93 23.81
N ALA A 17 -28.68 22.83 23.34
CA ALA A 17 -29.36 22.69 22.06
C ALA A 17 -28.56 23.45 20.99
N ILE A 18 -28.17 22.76 19.92
CA ILE A 18 -27.67 23.40 18.72
C ILE A 18 -28.82 23.45 17.72
N VAL A 19 -29.23 24.66 17.37
CA VAL A 19 -30.12 24.92 16.24
C VAL A 19 -29.25 25.20 15.03
N ARG A 20 -29.44 24.44 13.95
CA ARG A 20 -28.77 24.69 12.67
C ARG A 20 -29.81 25.00 11.61
N GLU A 21 -29.52 26.05 10.86
CA GLU A 21 -30.17 26.28 9.57
C GLU A 21 -29.82 25.13 8.62
N HIS A 22 -30.84 24.57 7.98
CA HIS A 22 -30.71 23.49 7.01
C HIS A 22 -31.34 23.95 5.69
N TYR A 23 -30.50 24.09 4.68
CA TYR A 23 -30.90 24.62 3.38
C TYR A 23 -31.29 23.48 2.45
N LEU A 24 -32.55 23.50 2.00
CA LEU A 24 -33.06 22.63 0.95
C LEU A 24 -32.88 23.30 -0.41
N ARG A 25 -32.27 22.56 -1.33
CA ARG A 25 -31.80 22.97 -2.64
C ARG A 25 -32.52 22.15 -3.72
N ASP A 26 -32.88 22.81 -4.81
CA ASP A 26 -33.49 22.21 -6.00
C ASP A 26 -32.48 21.98 -7.14
N ASP A 27 -31.24 22.43 -6.95
CA ASP A 27 -30.13 22.36 -7.91
C ASP A 27 -29.13 21.22 -7.63
N ILE A 28 -29.46 20.29 -6.72
CA ILE A 28 -28.65 19.09 -6.46
C ILE A 28 -28.77 18.14 -7.66
N PRO A 29 -27.69 17.85 -8.40
CA PRO A 29 -27.74 16.94 -9.55
C PRO A 29 -27.96 15.50 -9.06
N CYS A 30 -28.66 14.69 -9.87
CA CYS A 30 -28.81 13.25 -9.61
C CYS A 30 -27.55 12.44 -10.00
N TYR A 31 -26.61 13.08 -10.73
CA TYR A 31 -25.37 12.51 -11.25
C TYR A 31 -25.54 11.33 -12.22
N SER A 32 -26.76 11.08 -12.73
CA SER A 32 -26.98 10.05 -13.75
C SER A 32 -26.76 10.62 -15.16
N PRO A 33 -26.00 9.93 -16.04
CA PRO A 33 -25.88 10.28 -17.46
C PRO A 33 -27.21 10.23 -18.21
N LEU A 34 -28.16 9.45 -17.71
CA LEU A 34 -29.48 9.27 -18.33
C LEU A 34 -30.41 10.47 -18.06
N CYS A 35 -30.01 11.39 -17.17
CA CYS A 35 -30.83 12.51 -16.78
C CYS A 35 -30.79 13.63 -17.82
N GLN A 36 -31.96 13.98 -18.36
CA GLN A 36 -32.12 15.10 -19.29
C GLN A 36 -32.35 16.45 -18.58
N ASN A 37 -32.74 16.40 -17.30
CA ASN A 37 -33.19 17.57 -16.52
C ASN A 37 -32.09 18.21 -15.66
N CYS A 38 -31.17 17.41 -15.13
CA CYS A 38 -30.00 17.87 -14.39
C CYS A 38 -28.93 18.27 -15.41
N GLY A 39 -29.09 19.44 -16.03
CA GLY A 39 -28.24 19.86 -17.16
C GLY A 39 -26.73 19.73 -16.88
N SER A 40 -25.97 19.48 -17.95
CA SER A 40 -24.50 19.33 -17.99
C SER A 40 -23.68 20.52 -17.46
N LYS A 41 -24.34 21.59 -16.99
CA LYS A 41 -23.73 22.84 -16.49
C LYS A 41 -23.46 22.86 -14.98
N ASN A 42 -24.08 21.99 -14.18
CA ASN A 42 -23.88 21.92 -12.72
C ASN A 42 -22.96 20.78 -12.25
N ILE A 43 -22.46 19.94 -13.18
CA ILE A 43 -21.42 18.94 -12.89
C ILE A 43 -20.07 19.68 -12.95
N SER A 44 -19.79 20.53 -11.96
CA SER A 44 -18.53 21.29 -11.89
C SER A 44 -17.30 20.39 -11.74
N SER A 45 -17.50 19.13 -11.38
CA SER A 45 -16.49 18.08 -11.35
C SER A 45 -16.82 17.05 -12.42
N LYS A 46 -16.15 17.12 -13.59
CA LYS A 46 -16.24 16.13 -14.69
C LYS A 46 -16.08 14.65 -14.27
N ASN A 47 -15.73 14.40 -13.01
CA ASN A 47 -15.27 13.13 -12.50
C ASN A 47 -16.27 12.46 -11.52
N ILE A 48 -17.37 13.11 -11.11
CA ILE A 48 -18.34 12.50 -10.19
C ILE A 48 -19.65 12.25 -10.96
N GLN A 49 -19.85 11.01 -11.37
CA GLN A 49 -21.02 10.57 -12.13
C GLN A 49 -21.31 9.10 -11.82
N LEU A 50 -22.58 8.71 -11.91
CA LEU A 50 -22.96 7.30 -11.93
C LEU A 50 -22.42 6.64 -13.21
N ALA A 51 -22.01 5.37 -13.09
CA ALA A 51 -21.45 4.61 -14.21
C ALA A 51 -22.40 4.59 -15.42
N GLU A 52 -21.87 4.86 -16.62
CA GLU A 52 -22.63 4.89 -17.87
C GLU A 52 -23.05 3.50 -18.33
N ASP A 53 -22.25 2.49 -18.01
CA ASP A 53 -22.48 1.09 -18.32
C ASP A 53 -23.26 0.34 -17.21
N ALA A 54 -23.79 1.05 -16.22
CA ALA A 54 -24.58 0.44 -15.15
C ALA A 54 -25.92 -0.11 -15.68
N THR A 55 -26.23 -1.37 -15.35
CA THR A 55 -27.51 -2.00 -15.71
C THR A 55 -28.66 -1.58 -14.79
N HIS A 56 -28.34 -1.09 -13.60
CA HIS A 56 -29.25 -0.64 -12.56
C HIS A 56 -28.52 0.33 -11.62
N TYR A 57 -29.26 1.07 -10.79
CA TYR A 57 -28.69 1.78 -9.64
C TYR A 57 -29.14 1.14 -8.33
N ALA A 58 -28.21 1.01 -7.40
CA ALA A 58 -28.48 0.38 -6.10
C ALA A 58 -28.27 1.36 -4.94
N ILE A 59 -29.21 1.36 -4.00
CA ILE A 59 -29.17 2.14 -2.76
C ILE A 59 -29.03 1.17 -1.59
N PRO A 60 -27.80 0.95 -1.07
CA PRO A 60 -27.61 0.11 0.10
C PRO A 60 -28.07 0.83 1.37
N CYS A 61 -28.92 0.17 2.15
CA CYS A 61 -29.36 0.67 3.45
C CYS A 61 -28.28 0.48 4.52
N TYR A 62 -28.48 1.08 5.69
CA TYR A 62 -27.46 1.09 6.74
C TYR A 62 -27.08 -0.30 7.25
N ASP A 63 -28.04 -1.20 7.39
CA ASP A 63 -27.84 -2.59 7.77
C ASP A 63 -26.95 -3.34 6.76
N ILE A 64 -27.12 -3.06 5.46
CA ILE A 64 -26.24 -3.60 4.42
C ILE A 64 -24.83 -3.03 4.54
N VAL A 65 -24.71 -1.71 4.69
CA VAL A 65 -23.39 -1.07 4.88
C VAL A 65 -22.71 -1.54 6.18
N GLN A 66 -23.47 -1.87 7.21
CA GLN A 66 -22.93 -2.35 8.48
C GLN A 66 -22.43 -3.79 8.39
N ASN A 67 -23.18 -4.67 7.71
CA ASN A 67 -22.97 -6.11 7.76
C ASN A 67 -22.25 -6.68 6.52
N TYR A 68 -22.29 -5.95 5.41
CA TYR A 68 -21.92 -6.42 4.07
C TYR A 68 -21.08 -5.40 3.29
N LEU A 69 -20.36 -4.50 3.96
CA LEU A 69 -19.52 -3.48 3.30
C LEU A 69 -18.47 -4.12 2.39
N GLU A 70 -17.91 -5.25 2.79
CA GLU A 70 -16.94 -6.04 2.03
C GLU A 70 -17.48 -6.43 0.65
N LEU A 71 -18.76 -6.80 0.57
CA LEU A 71 -19.43 -7.12 -0.70
C LEU A 71 -19.60 -5.86 -1.55
N LEU A 72 -19.91 -4.72 -0.92
CA LEU A 72 -20.00 -3.43 -1.61
C LEU A 72 -18.63 -2.91 -2.09
N GLU A 73 -17.50 -3.48 -1.65
CA GLU A 73 -16.16 -3.07 -2.08
C GLU A 73 -15.72 -3.69 -3.42
N PHE A 74 -16.44 -4.70 -3.93
CA PHE A 74 -16.18 -5.30 -5.23
C PHE A 74 -16.29 -4.27 -6.36
N GLN A 75 -15.23 -4.14 -7.17
CA GLN A 75 -15.15 -3.15 -8.25
C GLN A 75 -16.22 -3.36 -9.33
N GLU A 76 -16.67 -4.61 -9.47
CA GLU A 76 -17.71 -5.07 -10.38
C GLU A 76 -19.06 -4.44 -10.02
N LEU A 77 -19.32 -4.17 -8.73
CA LEU A 77 -20.52 -3.48 -8.25
C LEU A 77 -20.40 -1.98 -8.54
N LYS A 78 -20.92 -1.58 -9.70
CA LYS A 78 -21.03 -0.19 -10.16
C LYS A 78 -22.40 0.41 -9.84
N GLY A 79 -22.49 1.75 -9.91
CA GLY A 79 -23.78 2.45 -9.83
C GLY A 79 -24.39 2.50 -8.43
N LEU A 80 -23.57 2.45 -7.37
CA LEU A 80 -24.04 2.58 -6.00
C LEU A 80 -24.37 4.06 -5.69
N ILE A 81 -25.55 4.30 -5.14
CA ILE A 81 -26.00 5.60 -4.65
C ILE A 81 -25.98 5.56 -3.12
N ILE A 82 -24.89 6.07 -2.54
CA ILE A 82 -24.75 6.19 -1.09
C ILE A 82 -25.44 7.47 -0.63
N LEU A 83 -26.42 7.36 0.26
CA LEU A 83 -27.14 8.54 0.76
C LEU A 83 -26.32 9.27 1.82
N GLN A 84 -26.35 10.60 1.80
CA GLN A 84 -25.76 11.46 2.85
C GLN A 84 -26.26 11.07 4.25
N SER A 85 -27.54 10.72 4.38
CA SER A 85 -28.12 10.28 5.65
C SER A 85 -27.51 8.96 6.14
N ILE A 86 -27.29 8.01 5.24
CA ILE A 86 -26.66 6.71 5.56
C ILE A 86 -25.19 6.91 5.91
N ALA A 87 -24.46 7.68 5.12
CA ALA A 87 -23.06 8.00 5.40
C ALA A 87 -22.88 8.68 6.78
N SER A 88 -23.82 9.58 7.13
CA SER A 88 -23.86 10.23 8.45
C SER A 88 -24.15 9.24 9.58
N LYS A 89 -25.02 8.24 9.36
CA LYS A 89 -25.30 7.17 10.32
C LYS A 89 -24.09 6.25 10.52
N VAL A 90 -23.38 5.92 9.45
CA VAL A 90 -22.15 5.09 9.50
C VAL A 90 -21.07 5.76 10.36
N ILE A 91 -20.84 7.07 10.23
CA ILE A 91 -19.90 7.77 11.12
C ILE A 91 -20.33 7.65 12.59
N GLN A 92 -21.63 7.83 12.86
CA GLN A 92 -22.17 7.85 14.22
C GLN A 92 -22.13 6.48 14.90
N SER A 93 -22.40 5.42 14.15
CA SER A 93 -22.58 4.07 14.69
C SER A 93 -21.38 3.14 14.47
N SER A 94 -20.66 3.30 13.35
CA SER A 94 -19.56 2.41 12.94
C SER A 94 -18.19 3.11 12.91
N GLY A 95 -18.15 4.44 13.08
CA GLY A 95 -16.93 5.23 13.18
C GLY A 95 -16.29 5.63 11.84
N HIS A 96 -15.17 6.35 11.94
CA HIS A 96 -14.50 6.98 10.79
C HIS A 96 -13.90 5.99 9.80
N ARG A 97 -13.42 4.82 10.25
CA ARG A 97 -12.78 3.84 9.36
C ARG A 97 -13.77 3.24 8.36
N THR A 98 -14.92 2.76 8.85
CA THR A 98 -16.01 2.25 8.00
C THR A 98 -16.56 3.33 7.09
N PHE A 99 -16.70 4.56 7.60
CA PHE A 99 -17.08 5.69 6.76
C PHE A 99 -16.06 5.96 5.65
N ASN A 100 -14.76 5.95 5.94
CA ASN A 100 -13.72 6.17 4.93
C ASN A 100 -13.70 5.06 3.88
N ARG A 101 -13.90 3.78 4.28
CA ARG A 101 -14.10 2.66 3.34
C ARG A 101 -15.27 2.93 2.40
N LEU A 102 -16.43 3.28 2.95
CA LEU A 102 -17.62 3.66 2.17
C LEU A 102 -17.38 4.87 1.26
N LEU A 103 -16.64 5.88 1.72
CA LEU A 103 -16.27 7.04 0.90
C LEU A 103 -15.35 6.64 -0.25
N ASN A 104 -14.40 5.73 -0.02
CA ASN A 104 -13.44 5.30 -1.04
C ASN A 104 -14.14 4.64 -2.23
N ILE A 105 -15.24 3.91 -1.98
CA ILE A 105 -16.13 3.38 -3.02
C ILE A 105 -16.61 4.49 -3.97
N CYS A 106 -16.95 5.66 -3.44
CA CYS A 106 -17.48 6.80 -4.21
C CYS A 106 -16.39 7.74 -4.75
N LYS A 107 -15.18 7.70 -4.16
CA LYS A 107 -14.02 8.46 -4.66
C LYS A 107 -13.37 7.79 -5.85
N ASP A 108 -13.52 6.47 -5.97
CA ASP A 108 -13.03 5.73 -7.12
C ASP A 108 -13.95 5.96 -8.32
N ILE A 109 -13.50 6.85 -9.21
CA ILE A 109 -14.22 7.27 -10.41
C ILE A 109 -14.55 6.07 -11.31
N ARG A 110 -13.75 4.99 -11.28
CA ARG A 110 -13.95 3.79 -12.09
C ARG A 110 -15.20 3.00 -11.71
N ARG A 111 -15.66 3.16 -10.46
CA ARG A 111 -16.85 2.48 -9.95
C ARG A 111 -18.14 3.20 -10.32
N GLY A 112 -18.05 4.49 -10.68
CA GLY A 112 -19.20 5.33 -10.95
C GLY A 112 -20.26 5.24 -9.85
N SER A 113 -19.80 5.30 -8.60
CA SER A 113 -20.64 5.32 -7.39
C SER A 113 -20.59 6.72 -6.79
N ILE A 114 -21.69 7.16 -6.18
CA ILE A 114 -21.83 8.56 -5.74
C ILE A 114 -22.29 8.65 -4.30
N ILE A 115 -22.07 9.84 -3.72
CA ILE A 115 -22.78 10.27 -2.52
C ILE A 115 -23.86 11.25 -2.93
N PHE A 116 -25.12 10.86 -2.75
CA PHE A 116 -26.26 11.72 -3.03
C PHE A 116 -26.67 12.49 -1.78
N LEU A 117 -26.72 13.82 -1.91
CA LEU A 117 -27.06 14.75 -0.82
C LEU A 117 -28.57 14.81 -0.59
N ASN A 118 -29.16 13.67 -0.21
CA ASN A 118 -30.61 13.51 -0.05
C ASN A 118 -31.20 14.41 1.02
N GLU A 119 -30.45 14.75 2.08
CA GLU A 119 -30.95 15.67 3.09
C GLU A 119 -30.99 17.12 2.57
N ASN A 120 -30.12 17.48 1.63
CA ASN A 120 -30.10 18.83 1.05
C ASN A 120 -30.96 18.96 -0.21
N CYS A 121 -31.35 17.86 -0.87
CA CYS A 121 -32.19 17.89 -2.05
C CYS A 121 -33.67 18.04 -1.66
N GLN A 122 -34.31 19.12 -2.12
CA GLN A 122 -35.71 19.43 -1.79
C GLN A 122 -36.69 18.31 -2.17
N LYS A 123 -36.42 17.56 -3.24
CA LYS A 123 -37.30 16.51 -3.75
C LYS A 123 -37.14 15.16 -3.03
N SER A 124 -36.01 14.93 -2.36
CA SER A 124 -35.75 13.68 -1.62
C SER A 124 -35.65 13.88 -0.10
N PHE A 125 -35.77 15.11 0.39
CA PHE A 125 -35.74 15.44 1.82
C PHE A 125 -36.93 14.86 2.58
N VAL A 126 -36.65 14.24 3.72
CA VAL A 126 -37.67 13.73 4.66
C VAL A 126 -37.49 14.41 6.01
N PRO A 127 -38.46 15.22 6.49
CA PRO A 127 -38.40 15.81 7.82
C PRO A 127 -38.62 14.75 8.90
N ARG A 128 -37.81 14.80 9.97
CA ARG A 128 -37.95 13.89 11.12
C ARG A 128 -39.10 14.31 12.02
N ARG A 129 -39.97 13.37 12.39
CA ARG A 129 -41.04 13.54 13.38
C ARG A 129 -40.52 13.27 14.79
N ILE A 130 -41.10 13.94 15.80
CA ILE A 130 -40.69 13.76 17.20
C ILE A 130 -41.01 12.35 17.73
N SER A 131 -42.10 11.76 17.23
CA SER A 131 -42.61 10.46 17.68
C SER A 131 -41.87 9.26 17.08
N GLU A 132 -40.98 9.46 16.11
CA GLU A 132 -40.30 8.37 15.40
C GLU A 132 -38.84 8.21 15.84
N SER A 133 -38.40 6.95 15.86
CA SER A 133 -37.01 6.60 16.11
C SER A 133 -36.10 7.11 14.98
N LEU A 134 -34.80 7.20 15.25
CA LEU A 134 -33.82 7.54 14.21
C LEU A 134 -33.83 6.49 13.09
N ASP A 135 -33.95 5.21 13.43
CA ASP A 135 -33.93 4.12 12.45
C ASP A 135 -35.12 4.17 11.50
N GLU A 136 -36.33 4.39 12.02
CA GLU A 136 -37.52 4.59 11.18
C GLU A 136 -37.38 5.79 10.23
N TRP A 137 -36.77 6.88 10.72
CA TRP A 137 -36.51 8.06 9.89
C TRP A 137 -35.51 7.75 8.77
N PHE A 138 -34.40 7.05 9.07
CA PHE A 138 -33.43 6.63 8.06
C PHE A 138 -34.08 5.73 6.99
N ASN A 139 -34.96 4.81 7.38
CA ASN A 139 -35.66 3.95 6.43
C ASN A 139 -36.52 4.78 5.45
N LYS A 140 -37.23 5.81 5.95
CA LYS A 140 -38.00 6.74 5.11
C LYS A 140 -37.11 7.53 4.16
N CYS A 141 -35.93 7.99 4.63
CA CYS A 141 -34.96 8.69 3.78
C CYS A 141 -34.52 7.81 2.60
N CYS A 142 -34.24 6.52 2.82
CA CYS A 142 -33.87 5.59 1.76
C CYS A 142 -35.01 5.35 0.76
N ALA A 143 -36.22 5.07 1.26
CA ALA A 143 -37.38 4.85 0.38
C ALA A 143 -37.70 6.10 -0.45
N GLN A 144 -37.65 7.29 0.15
CA GLN A 144 -37.89 8.56 -0.57
C GLN A 144 -36.83 8.83 -1.64
N ALA A 145 -35.56 8.53 -1.36
CA ALA A 145 -34.50 8.66 -2.36
C ALA A 145 -34.71 7.69 -3.54
N ALA A 146 -35.11 6.45 -3.26
CA ALA A 146 -35.40 5.46 -4.30
C ALA A 146 -36.57 5.90 -5.20
N ASN A 147 -37.69 6.34 -4.59
CA ASN A 147 -38.82 6.90 -5.33
C ASN A 147 -38.40 8.11 -6.16
N PHE A 148 -37.61 9.04 -5.58
CA PHE A 148 -37.08 10.20 -6.30
C PHE A 148 -36.30 9.79 -7.55
N TYR A 149 -35.35 8.85 -7.46
CA TYR A 149 -34.56 8.45 -8.62
C TYR A 149 -35.42 7.77 -9.69
N ALA A 150 -36.37 6.92 -9.28
CA ALA A 150 -37.28 6.24 -10.20
C ALA A 150 -38.18 7.22 -10.97
N GLU A 151 -38.78 8.18 -10.27
CA GLU A 151 -39.60 9.24 -10.87
C GLU A 151 -38.76 10.19 -11.72
N HIS A 152 -37.61 10.63 -11.21
CA HIS A 152 -36.76 11.64 -11.85
C HIS A 152 -36.15 11.16 -13.16
N LEU A 153 -35.87 9.85 -13.26
CA LEU A 153 -35.36 9.22 -14.48
C LEU A 153 -36.46 8.60 -15.33
N ASN A 154 -37.74 8.81 -15.01
CA ASN A 154 -38.90 8.23 -15.72
C ASN A 154 -38.79 6.71 -15.92
N GLY A 155 -38.21 5.99 -14.93
CA GLY A 155 -37.98 4.55 -15.03
C GLY A 155 -36.98 4.11 -16.11
N ALA A 156 -36.13 5.01 -16.64
CA ALA A 156 -35.13 4.70 -17.66
C ALA A 156 -34.11 3.62 -17.22
N ILE A 157 -33.92 3.46 -15.92
CA ILE A 157 -33.05 2.45 -15.32
C ILE A 157 -33.69 1.90 -14.03
N PRO A 158 -33.59 0.59 -13.75
CA PRO A 158 -34.10 0.02 -12.49
C PRO A 158 -33.39 0.60 -11.27
N ILE A 159 -34.18 0.91 -10.23
CA ILE A 159 -33.66 1.35 -8.93
C ILE A 159 -33.87 0.21 -7.93
N ILE A 160 -32.80 -0.23 -7.29
CA ILE A 160 -32.81 -1.33 -6.33
C ILE A 160 -32.44 -0.80 -4.95
N LEU A 161 -33.34 -0.97 -4.00
CA LEU A 161 -33.08 -0.75 -2.59
C LEU A 161 -32.64 -2.07 -1.95
N ILE A 162 -31.49 -2.06 -1.26
CA ILE A 162 -30.95 -3.27 -0.63
C ILE A 162 -31.05 -3.15 0.89
N SER A 163 -31.69 -4.12 1.54
CA SER A 163 -31.91 -4.19 3.00
C SER A 163 -32.31 -5.60 3.43
N GLU A 164 -31.83 -6.06 4.59
CA GLU A 164 -32.27 -7.30 5.24
C GLU A 164 -33.68 -7.17 5.85
N ASN A 165 -34.16 -5.95 6.12
CA ASN A 165 -35.55 -5.69 6.53
C ASN A 165 -36.47 -5.37 5.33
N VAL A 166 -36.65 -6.33 4.43
CA VAL A 166 -37.34 -6.14 3.13
C VAL A 166 -38.79 -5.66 3.31
N GLU A 167 -39.54 -6.23 4.25
CA GLU A 167 -40.96 -5.92 4.47
C GLU A 167 -41.17 -4.46 4.89
N ALA A 168 -40.32 -3.93 5.77
CA ALA A 168 -40.41 -2.55 6.22
C ALA A 168 -40.29 -1.58 5.04
N TYR A 169 -39.35 -1.84 4.12
CA TYR A 169 -39.13 -0.97 2.96
C TYR A 169 -40.19 -1.15 1.86
N LYS A 170 -40.68 -2.37 1.63
CA LYS A 170 -41.79 -2.61 0.68
C LYS A 170 -43.04 -1.80 1.04
N SER A 171 -43.29 -1.55 2.33
CA SER A 171 -44.41 -0.71 2.79
C SER A 171 -44.21 0.80 2.56
N LEU A 172 -42.98 1.25 2.39
CA LEU A 172 -42.60 2.67 2.27
C LEU A 172 -42.34 3.11 0.82
N VAL A 173 -41.92 2.18 -0.03
CA VAL A 173 -41.70 2.41 -1.46
C VAL A 173 -43.06 2.54 -2.16
N GLN A 174 -43.21 3.57 -2.98
CA GLN A 174 -44.48 3.91 -3.64
C GLN A 174 -44.42 3.68 -5.15
N HIS A 175 -43.23 3.77 -5.75
CA HIS A 175 -43.05 3.67 -7.19
C HIS A 175 -42.84 2.21 -7.62
N GLU A 176 -43.60 1.73 -8.61
CA GLU A 176 -43.58 0.32 -9.04
C GLU A 176 -42.25 -0.15 -9.63
N SER A 177 -41.46 0.78 -10.19
CA SER A 177 -40.14 0.45 -10.76
C SER A 177 -39.02 0.31 -9.73
N VAL A 178 -39.28 0.63 -8.46
CA VAL A 178 -38.32 0.45 -7.37
C VAL A 178 -38.46 -0.97 -6.82
N LYS A 179 -37.37 -1.74 -6.90
CA LYS A 179 -37.31 -3.08 -6.32
C LYS A 179 -36.64 -3.04 -4.96
N VAL A 180 -37.14 -3.83 -4.01
CA VAL A 180 -36.53 -3.98 -2.68
C VAL A 180 -36.06 -5.42 -2.55
N TYR A 181 -34.75 -5.60 -2.35
CA TYR A 181 -34.11 -6.91 -2.23
C TYR A 181 -33.34 -7.03 -0.92
N SER A 182 -33.31 -8.25 -0.37
CA SER A 182 -32.27 -8.65 0.58
C SER A 182 -30.91 -8.69 -0.11
N MET A 183 -29.81 -8.77 0.65
CA MET A 183 -28.50 -8.89 0.02
C MET A 183 -28.39 -10.17 -0.84
N ARG A 184 -28.96 -11.28 -0.36
CA ARG A 184 -29.03 -12.56 -1.12
C ARG A 184 -29.74 -12.37 -2.45
N GLU A 185 -30.97 -11.85 -2.41
CA GLU A 185 -31.79 -11.63 -3.62
C GLU A 185 -31.10 -10.68 -4.61
N TYR A 186 -30.42 -9.65 -4.11
CA TYR A 186 -29.68 -8.72 -4.95
C TYR A 186 -28.54 -9.42 -5.68
N LEU A 187 -27.74 -10.22 -4.98
CA LEU A 187 -26.61 -10.94 -5.56
C LEU A 187 -27.06 -12.01 -6.56
N GLU A 188 -28.06 -12.82 -6.21
CA GLU A 188 -28.57 -13.89 -7.07
C GLU A 188 -29.25 -13.35 -8.34
N ASN A 189 -29.92 -12.19 -8.27
CA ASN A 189 -30.62 -11.63 -9.43
C ASN A 189 -29.73 -10.76 -10.32
N MET A 190 -28.78 -10.02 -9.73
CA MET A 190 -28.01 -9.02 -10.46
C MET A 190 -26.56 -9.41 -10.71
N TRP A 191 -26.01 -10.35 -9.93
CA TRP A 191 -24.57 -10.67 -9.89
C TRP A 191 -24.29 -12.17 -9.84
N ASN A 192 -25.20 -13.02 -10.33
CA ASN A 192 -25.04 -14.47 -10.36
C ASN A 192 -23.81 -14.97 -11.16
N ASN A 193 -23.30 -14.15 -12.06
CA ASN A 193 -22.13 -14.48 -12.90
C ASN A 193 -20.79 -14.23 -12.19
N VAL A 194 -20.79 -13.65 -10.99
CA VAL A 194 -19.55 -13.38 -10.24
C VAL A 194 -19.31 -14.48 -9.21
N GLU A 195 -18.49 -15.47 -9.58
CA GLU A 195 -18.29 -16.71 -8.81
C GLU A 195 -17.79 -16.48 -7.38
N SER A 196 -17.03 -15.41 -7.12
CA SER A 196 -16.42 -15.13 -5.81
C SER A 196 -17.34 -14.43 -4.80
N ILE A 197 -18.43 -13.80 -5.26
CA ILE A 197 -19.26 -12.94 -4.40
C ILE A 197 -20.20 -13.76 -3.51
N LEU A 198 -20.84 -14.80 -4.05
CA LEU A 198 -21.79 -15.63 -3.31
C LEU A 198 -21.13 -16.41 -2.14
N PRO A 199 -19.97 -17.06 -2.31
CA PRO A 199 -19.28 -17.73 -1.20
C PRO A 199 -18.95 -16.79 -0.03
N LEU A 200 -18.49 -15.57 -0.33
CA LEU A 200 -18.22 -14.55 0.69
C LEU A 200 -19.49 -14.15 1.44
N PHE A 201 -20.60 -13.95 0.71
CA PHE A 201 -21.89 -13.65 1.32
C PHE A 201 -22.34 -14.75 2.28
N GLU A 202 -22.25 -16.02 1.89
CA GLU A 202 -22.62 -17.15 2.75
C GLU A 202 -21.77 -17.20 4.02
N SER A 203 -20.46 -16.93 3.92
CA SER A 203 -19.59 -16.90 5.09
C SER A 203 -19.93 -15.75 6.05
N LEU A 204 -20.14 -14.54 5.53
CA LEU A 204 -20.59 -13.39 6.31
C LEU A 204 -21.92 -13.66 7.00
N HIS A 205 -22.90 -14.17 6.25
CA HIS A 205 -24.22 -14.49 6.78
C HIS A 205 -24.15 -15.57 7.88
N LEU A 206 -23.32 -16.60 7.70
CA LEU A 206 -23.10 -17.63 8.71
C LEU A 206 -22.42 -17.07 9.98
N ALA A 207 -21.40 -16.24 9.83
CA ALA A 207 -20.73 -15.59 10.96
C ALA A 207 -21.71 -14.72 11.78
N LEU A 208 -22.56 -13.94 11.11
CA LEU A 208 -23.60 -13.12 11.75
C LEU A 208 -24.65 -13.99 12.48
N SER A 209 -25.09 -15.09 11.86
CA SER A 209 -26.13 -15.97 12.41
C SER A 209 -25.66 -16.78 13.63
N THR A 210 -24.40 -17.21 13.66
CA THR A 210 -23.87 -18.04 14.75
C THR A 210 -23.53 -17.22 16.00
N GLY A 211 -23.18 -15.94 15.83
CA GLY A 211 -22.81 -15.05 16.92
C GLY A 211 -21.49 -15.41 17.62
N SER A 212 -21.20 -14.75 18.74
CA SER A 212 -19.94 -14.89 19.46
C SER A 212 -19.94 -16.02 20.50
N VAL A 213 -18.77 -16.64 20.71
CA VAL A 213 -18.54 -17.57 21.83
C VAL A 213 -18.03 -16.79 23.05
N LYS A 214 -18.65 -17.01 24.20
CA LYS A 214 -18.23 -16.44 25.49
C LYS A 214 -17.56 -17.52 26.35
N ASP A 215 -16.34 -17.24 26.77
CA ASP A 215 -15.57 -17.95 27.79
C ASP A 215 -15.50 -17.06 29.05
N LEU A 216 -16.27 -17.43 30.06
CA LEU A 216 -16.34 -16.68 31.31
C LEU A 216 -15.11 -16.88 32.21
N THR A 217 -14.19 -17.80 31.88
CA THR A 217 -13.01 -18.10 32.71
C THR A 217 -11.83 -17.17 32.46
N LYS A 218 -11.77 -16.52 31.29
CA LYS A 218 -10.76 -15.52 30.93
C LYS A 218 -11.46 -14.29 30.36
N SER A 219 -11.58 -13.25 31.16
CA SER A 219 -12.19 -11.99 30.75
C SER A 219 -11.15 -10.88 30.68
N TYR A 220 -11.21 -10.12 29.60
CA TYR A 220 -10.44 -8.90 29.41
C TYR A 220 -11.20 -7.67 29.94
N ASP A 221 -10.48 -6.60 30.26
CA ASP A 221 -11.09 -5.35 30.69
C ASP A 221 -11.91 -4.69 29.56
N SER A 222 -13.01 -4.02 29.96
CA SER A 222 -13.78 -3.19 29.03
C SER A 222 -12.98 -1.93 28.69
N TYR A 223 -12.99 -1.52 27.41
CA TYR A 223 -12.33 -0.28 27.03
C TYR A 223 -13.02 0.93 27.64
N LEU A 224 -12.22 1.94 28.00
CA LEU A 224 -12.74 3.22 28.47
C LEU A 224 -13.44 3.97 27.33
N SER A 225 -14.41 4.80 27.68
CA SER A 225 -15.09 5.66 26.69
C SER A 225 -14.12 6.66 26.05
N ALA A 226 -14.40 7.05 24.80
CA ALA A 226 -13.58 8.02 24.07
C ALA A 226 -13.37 9.34 24.86
N GLU A 227 -14.39 9.82 25.57
CA GLU A 227 -14.32 11.03 26.40
C GLU A 227 -13.29 10.90 27.53
N VAL A 228 -13.24 9.72 28.18
CA VAL A 228 -12.31 9.42 29.27
C VAL A 228 -10.89 9.26 28.73
N LEU A 229 -10.72 8.56 27.59
CA LEU A 229 -9.44 8.40 26.92
C LEU A 229 -8.84 9.77 26.55
N GLU A 230 -9.62 10.64 25.91
CA GLU A 230 -9.17 11.98 25.54
C GLU A 230 -8.79 12.83 26.75
N ALA A 231 -9.61 12.81 27.81
CA ALA A 231 -9.32 13.55 29.04
C ALA A 231 -8.03 13.06 29.71
N GLY A 232 -7.83 11.74 29.78
CA GLY A 232 -6.62 11.14 30.35
C GLY A 232 -5.36 11.39 29.53
N ILE A 233 -5.46 11.39 28.20
CA ILE A 233 -4.34 11.78 27.30
C ILE A 233 -3.99 13.26 27.49
N LYS A 234 -4.98 14.15 27.59
CA LYS A 234 -4.76 15.60 27.83
C LYS A 234 -4.16 15.86 29.21
N ALA A 235 -4.54 15.09 30.22
CA ALA A 235 -4.00 15.16 31.56
C ALA A 235 -2.61 14.50 31.73
N GLY A 236 -2.10 13.81 30.70
CA GLY A 236 -0.82 13.09 30.74
C GLY A 236 -0.86 11.78 31.53
N ARG A 237 -2.04 11.29 31.92
CA ARG A 237 -2.22 9.99 32.60
C ARG A 237 -2.08 8.81 31.63
N TYR A 238 -2.53 9.01 30.39
CA TYR A 238 -2.54 7.97 29.37
C TYR A 238 -1.65 8.33 28.18
N PHE A 239 -1.06 7.30 27.58
CA PHE A 239 -0.12 7.41 26.46
C PHE A 239 -0.74 6.83 25.19
N ARG A 240 -0.69 7.59 24.10
CA ARG A 240 -1.18 7.17 22.79
C ARG A 240 -0.02 6.71 21.92
N GLY A 241 -0.14 5.54 21.30
CA GLY A 241 0.89 5.01 20.42
C GLY A 241 0.42 3.82 19.58
N TYR A 242 1.31 3.32 18.72
CA TYR A 242 1.04 2.13 17.89
C TYR A 242 1.60 0.88 18.56
N LEU A 243 0.80 -0.18 18.59
CA LEU A 243 1.18 -1.46 19.16
C LEU A 243 2.06 -2.27 18.20
N ARG A 244 3.25 -2.64 18.66
CA ARG A 244 4.18 -3.54 17.96
C ARG A 244 4.33 -4.83 18.75
N VAL A 245 3.63 -5.87 18.30
CA VAL A 245 3.80 -7.24 18.81
C VAL A 245 5.11 -7.83 18.28
N ASN A 246 5.88 -8.48 19.16
CA ASN A 246 7.10 -9.20 18.80
C ASN A 246 6.75 -10.46 17.99
N LYS A 247 7.35 -10.63 16.81
CA LYS A 247 7.09 -11.79 15.93
C LYS A 247 7.55 -13.12 16.56
N HIS A 248 8.60 -13.09 17.37
CA HIS A 248 9.20 -14.29 17.96
C HIS A 248 8.63 -14.66 19.34
N ASN A 249 7.83 -13.77 19.93
CA ASN A 249 7.19 -14.01 21.23
C ASN A 249 5.85 -13.26 21.30
N ALA A 250 4.95 -13.60 20.39
CA ALA A 250 3.74 -12.83 20.15
C ALA A 250 2.70 -12.92 21.28
N SER A 251 2.73 -13.97 22.11
CA SER A 251 1.83 -14.12 23.25
C SER A 251 2.23 -13.23 24.42
N GLU A 252 3.53 -13.02 24.62
CA GLU A 252 4.07 -12.36 25.82
C GLU A 252 4.64 -10.97 25.59
N GLU A 253 5.22 -10.69 24.41
CA GLU A 253 5.96 -9.44 24.17
C GLU A 253 5.29 -8.54 23.14
N ALA A 254 4.90 -7.35 23.58
CA ALA A 254 4.54 -6.25 22.71
C ALA A 254 5.03 -4.91 23.27
N PHE A 255 5.13 -3.91 22.41
CA PHE A 255 5.61 -2.58 22.75
C PHE A 255 4.71 -1.51 22.17
N VAL A 256 4.53 -0.41 22.89
CA VAL A 256 3.82 0.77 22.38
C VAL A 256 4.81 1.94 22.34
N THR A 257 5.03 2.46 21.14
CA THR A 257 5.82 3.68 20.95
C THR A 257 4.93 4.89 20.99
N SER A 258 5.25 5.84 21.87
CA SER A 258 4.49 7.07 22.04
C SER A 258 4.53 7.95 20.79
N SER A 259 3.36 8.44 20.37
CA SER A 259 3.17 9.30 19.20
C SER A 259 3.68 10.74 19.38
N LYS A 260 4.02 11.18 20.60
CA LYS A 260 4.46 12.55 20.88
C LYS A 260 5.98 12.64 21.07
N ALA A 261 6.60 13.53 20.30
CA ALA A 261 8.01 13.93 20.42
C ALA A 261 8.40 14.51 21.81
N SER A 262 7.42 14.90 22.62
CA SER A 262 7.64 15.50 23.95
C SER A 262 7.81 14.46 25.08
N LEU A 263 7.77 13.16 24.78
CA LEU A 263 8.05 12.06 25.71
C LEU A 263 9.31 11.29 25.30
N LYS A 264 10.37 12.01 24.89
CA LYS A 264 11.70 11.42 24.68
C LYS A 264 12.20 10.65 25.92
N ASP A 265 11.65 10.92 27.10
CA ASP A 265 12.15 10.39 28.37
C ASP A 265 11.57 9.02 28.80
N VAL A 266 10.48 8.52 28.19
CA VAL A 266 9.85 7.25 28.64
C VAL A 266 10.18 6.06 27.73
N GLY A 267 10.66 6.30 26.50
CA GLY A 267 11.00 5.21 25.57
C GLY A 267 9.79 4.36 25.17
N ASP A 268 10.03 3.10 24.79
CA ASP A 268 8.97 2.14 24.47
C ASP A 268 8.30 1.64 25.76
N ILE A 269 6.97 1.62 25.79
CA ILE A 269 6.21 1.01 26.90
C ILE A 269 6.02 -0.47 26.60
N PHE A 270 6.53 -1.33 27.48
CA PHE A 270 6.37 -2.77 27.39
C PHE A 270 4.95 -3.18 27.79
N ILE A 271 4.35 -4.05 26.98
CA ILE A 271 3.03 -4.66 27.21
C ILE A 271 3.26 -6.16 27.35
N SER A 272 3.05 -6.69 28.55
CA SER A 272 3.37 -8.07 28.90
C SER A 272 2.12 -8.95 28.86
N GLY A 273 2.08 -9.88 27.91
CA GLY A 273 1.02 -10.87 27.82
C GLY A 273 -0.26 -10.37 27.15
N MET A 274 -1.13 -11.33 26.82
CA MET A 274 -2.41 -11.07 26.16
C MET A 274 -3.37 -10.20 26.98
N VAL A 275 -3.37 -10.36 28.31
CA VAL A 275 -4.30 -9.67 29.22
C VAL A 275 -4.05 -8.16 29.20
N ASP A 276 -2.81 -7.73 29.41
CA ASP A 276 -2.44 -6.32 29.38
C ASP A 276 -2.50 -5.75 27.95
N ARG A 277 -2.35 -6.61 26.93
CA ARG A 277 -2.61 -6.24 25.53
C ARG A 277 -4.09 -5.99 25.23
N ASN A 278 -4.98 -6.51 26.07
CA ASN A 278 -6.42 -6.23 26.09
C ASN A 278 -7.05 -6.22 24.69
N ARG A 279 -7.03 -7.37 24.00
CA ARG A 279 -7.62 -7.56 22.66
C ARG A 279 -7.13 -6.61 21.56
N ALA A 280 -5.99 -5.93 21.75
CA ALA A 280 -5.32 -5.20 20.68
C ALA A 280 -4.43 -6.14 19.86
N ILE A 281 -4.25 -5.82 18.57
CA ILE A 281 -3.38 -6.57 17.66
C ILE A 281 -2.26 -5.69 17.10
N HIS A 282 -1.27 -6.32 16.46
CA HIS A 282 -0.17 -5.60 15.82
C HIS A 282 -0.67 -4.50 14.86
N GLY A 283 -0.12 -3.30 14.99
CA GLY A 283 -0.47 -2.13 14.19
C GLY A 283 -1.65 -1.30 14.71
N ASP A 284 -2.42 -1.78 15.70
CA ASP A 284 -3.49 -1.00 16.31
C ASP A 284 -2.94 0.30 16.94
N GLU A 285 -3.69 1.39 16.81
CA GLU A 285 -3.44 2.60 17.58
C GLU A 285 -4.16 2.53 18.93
N VAL A 286 -3.40 2.54 20.01
CA VAL A 286 -3.86 2.19 21.35
C VAL A 286 -3.58 3.29 22.36
N VAL A 287 -4.31 3.22 23.47
CA VAL A 287 -4.12 4.05 24.65
C VAL A 287 -3.67 3.16 25.81
N VAL A 288 -2.53 3.52 26.40
CA VAL A 288 -1.86 2.76 27.45
C VAL A 288 -1.87 3.54 28.76
N GLU A 289 -2.16 2.84 29.86
CA GLU A 289 -1.92 3.30 31.23
C GLU A 289 -0.64 2.62 31.74
N LEU A 290 0.31 3.42 32.26
CA LEU A 290 1.51 2.87 32.90
C LEU A 290 1.12 2.19 34.21
N LEU A 291 1.71 1.01 34.43
CA LEU A 291 1.65 0.34 35.72
C LEU A 291 2.61 1.04 36.70
N PRO A 292 2.34 0.92 38.01
CA PRO A 292 3.29 1.35 39.04
C PRO A 292 4.69 0.72 38.83
N GLU A 293 5.75 1.45 39.18
CA GLU A 293 7.14 1.02 38.93
C GLU A 293 7.50 -0.35 39.53
N ASN A 294 6.87 -0.74 40.64
CA ASN A 294 7.05 -2.05 41.26
C ASN A 294 6.43 -3.22 40.47
N GLN A 295 5.66 -2.93 39.41
CA GLN A 295 5.08 -3.91 38.49
C GLN A 295 5.76 -3.89 37.12
N TRP A 296 6.82 -3.11 36.97
CA TRP A 296 7.59 -3.11 35.74
C TRP A 296 8.30 -4.44 35.55
N LYS A 297 8.22 -4.96 34.33
CA LYS A 297 8.72 -6.28 33.94
C LYS A 297 9.92 -6.14 33.03
N SER A 298 10.69 -7.22 32.96
CA SER A 298 11.80 -7.35 32.02
C SER A 298 11.43 -8.31 30.89
N ARG A 299 12.19 -8.24 29.79
CA ARG A 299 12.02 -9.14 28.63
C ARG A 299 12.40 -10.58 28.98
N CYS A 300 11.70 -11.53 28.37
CA CYS A 300 12.01 -12.95 28.49
C CYS A 300 12.80 -13.39 27.26
N LEU A 301 14.03 -13.89 27.46
CA LEU A 301 14.90 -14.33 26.36
C LEU A 301 14.57 -15.73 25.82
N LYS A 302 13.51 -16.39 26.32
CA LYS A 302 13.08 -17.69 25.80
C LYS A 302 12.43 -17.49 24.42
N LEU A 303 13.03 -18.07 23.39
CA LEU A 303 12.40 -18.23 22.07
C LEU A 303 11.31 -19.29 22.21
N VAL A 304 10.07 -18.95 21.83
CA VAL A 304 8.94 -19.89 21.84
C VAL A 304 8.57 -20.21 20.40
N ASP A 305 9.05 -21.34 19.88
CA ASP A 305 8.59 -21.85 18.58
C ASP A 305 7.20 -22.46 18.75
N SER A 306 6.17 -21.71 18.33
CA SER A 306 4.77 -22.13 18.47
C SER A 306 4.34 -23.02 17.30
N ALA A 307 4.80 -24.28 17.32
CA ALA A 307 4.20 -25.37 16.54
C ALA A 307 3.67 -26.51 17.41
N ASN A 308 4.00 -26.57 18.71
CA ASN A 308 3.43 -27.52 19.65
C ASN A 308 3.29 -26.87 21.04
N ASP A 309 2.05 -26.62 21.45
CA ASP A 309 1.69 -26.22 22.80
C ASP A 309 1.86 -27.43 23.74
N SER A 310 3.08 -27.66 24.22
CA SER A 310 3.31 -28.53 25.39
C SER A 310 3.94 -27.71 26.50
N LYS A 311 3.11 -27.43 27.52
CA LYS A 311 3.51 -26.83 28.78
C LYS A 311 4.51 -27.75 29.49
N ASP A 312 5.79 -27.42 29.41
CA ASP A 312 6.75 -27.84 30.43
C ASP A 312 7.10 -26.62 31.28
N ASP A 313 6.39 -26.53 32.41
CA ASP A 313 6.73 -25.67 33.54
C ASP A 313 7.99 -26.23 34.22
N ASN A 314 9.16 -25.81 33.77
CA ASN A 314 10.38 -25.89 34.58
C ASN A 314 11.03 -24.51 34.64
N ASP A 315 10.84 -23.87 35.80
CA ASP A 315 11.47 -22.63 36.22
C ASP A 315 12.94 -22.90 36.59
N GLU A 316 13.84 -22.66 35.64
CA GLU A 316 15.24 -22.37 35.97
C GLU A 316 15.55 -20.92 35.59
N GLU A 317 15.77 -20.11 36.63
CA GLU A 317 16.14 -18.69 36.59
C GLU A 317 17.51 -18.51 35.92
N ASN A 318 17.53 -18.15 34.64
CA ASN A 318 18.74 -17.62 34.01
C ASN A 318 18.86 -16.13 34.29
N HIS A 319 19.67 -15.79 35.30
CA HIS A 319 20.15 -14.45 35.60
C HIS A 319 21.05 -13.89 34.48
N ALA A 320 20.44 -13.38 33.41
CA ALA A 320 21.06 -12.36 32.57
C ALA A 320 20.41 -11.01 32.94
N SER A 321 21.22 -10.04 33.37
CA SER A 321 20.85 -8.67 33.75
C SER A 321 19.76 -8.07 32.82
N SER A 322 18.49 -8.24 33.18
CA SER A 322 17.37 -7.82 32.37
C SER A 322 16.97 -6.42 32.80
N LEU A 323 17.22 -5.44 31.95
CA LEU A 323 16.77 -4.05 32.16
C LEU A 323 15.25 -4.07 32.39
N VAL A 324 14.83 -3.65 33.58
CA VAL A 324 13.41 -3.47 33.92
C VAL A 324 12.85 -2.37 33.03
N LEU A 325 11.79 -2.67 32.28
CA LEU A 325 11.21 -1.75 31.29
C LEU A 325 9.92 -1.12 31.82
N PRO A 326 9.66 0.17 31.52
CA PRO A 326 8.37 0.79 31.76
C PRO A 326 7.23 -0.07 31.21
N THR A 327 6.39 -0.61 32.09
CA THR A 327 5.34 -1.58 31.71
C THR A 327 3.97 -0.92 31.81
N GLY A 328 3.09 -1.21 30.86
CA GLY A 328 1.75 -0.65 30.81
C GLY A 328 0.69 -1.66 30.39
N LYS A 329 -0.57 -1.26 30.53
CA LYS A 329 -1.74 -2.01 30.05
C LYS A 329 -2.58 -1.16 29.10
N ILE A 330 -3.15 -1.80 28.09
CA ILE A 330 -4.00 -1.14 27.10
C ILE A 330 -5.41 -0.94 27.68
N VAL A 331 -5.84 0.31 27.73
CA VAL A 331 -7.15 0.72 28.29
C VAL A 331 -8.16 1.14 27.21
N GLY A 332 -7.70 1.28 25.97
CA GLY A 332 -8.55 1.61 24.83
C GLY A 332 -7.82 1.45 23.50
N VAL A 333 -8.60 1.25 22.44
CA VAL A 333 -8.12 1.21 21.06
C VAL A 333 -8.79 2.35 20.31
N LEU A 334 -7.99 3.27 19.78
CA LEU A 334 -8.47 4.44 19.03
C LEU A 334 -8.76 4.05 17.58
N GLU A 335 -7.86 3.27 16.98
CA GLU A 335 -7.98 2.80 15.61
C GLU A 335 -7.50 1.35 15.49
N ARG A 336 -8.32 0.53 14.83
CA ARG A 336 -8.00 -0.87 14.52
C ARG A 336 -7.21 -0.95 13.23
N CYS A 337 -6.25 -1.87 13.14
CA CYS A 337 -5.51 -2.21 11.93
C CYS A 337 -5.93 -3.58 11.36
N TRP A 338 -7.21 -3.96 11.54
CA TRP A 338 -7.74 -5.20 10.96
C TRP A 338 -7.72 -5.14 9.44
N ARG A 339 -7.25 -6.22 8.81
CA ARG A 339 -7.14 -6.44 7.36
C ARG A 339 -7.52 -7.87 7.01
N ASN A 340 -7.33 -8.24 5.75
CA ASN A 340 -7.35 -9.64 5.33
C ASN A 340 -6.09 -10.34 5.87
N TYR A 341 -6.29 -11.50 6.51
CA TYR A 341 -5.21 -12.33 7.03
C TYR A 341 -5.23 -13.66 6.29
N VAL A 342 -4.07 -14.08 5.79
CA VAL A 342 -3.87 -15.45 5.32
C VAL A 342 -3.80 -16.34 6.54
N ALA A 343 -4.50 -17.47 6.50
CA ALA A 343 -4.55 -18.43 7.58
C ALA A 343 -4.63 -19.85 7.02
N THR A 344 -4.43 -20.83 7.90
CA THR A 344 -4.70 -22.25 7.65
C THR A 344 -5.56 -22.82 8.75
N LEU A 345 -6.21 -23.95 8.49
CA LEU A 345 -6.85 -24.74 9.54
C LEU A 345 -5.81 -25.69 10.17
N PRO A 346 -5.84 -25.92 11.49
CA PRO A 346 -4.99 -26.92 12.12
C PRO A 346 -5.30 -28.32 11.57
N GLU A 347 -4.29 -29.21 11.58
CA GLU A 347 -4.49 -30.63 11.31
C GLU A 347 -5.45 -31.24 12.36
N GLU A 348 -6.10 -32.34 11.99
CA GLU A 348 -7.07 -32.99 12.87
C GLU A 348 -6.33 -33.65 14.04
N ASP A 349 -6.39 -33.06 15.25
CA ASP A 349 -5.95 -33.75 16.45
C ASP A 349 -6.85 -34.97 16.70
N ASP A 350 -6.30 -36.18 16.62
CA ASP A 350 -6.95 -37.46 16.97
C ASP A 350 -7.59 -37.47 18.39
N SER A 351 -7.30 -36.46 19.22
CA SER A 351 -7.68 -36.38 20.63
C SER A 351 -8.89 -35.50 20.97
N SER A 352 -9.48 -34.74 20.02
CA SER A 352 -10.55 -33.76 20.32
C SER A 352 -11.93 -34.06 19.72
N SER A 353 -12.27 -35.34 19.59
CA SER A 353 -13.55 -35.87 19.09
C SER A 353 -14.79 -35.61 19.97
N THR A 354 -14.81 -34.54 20.80
CA THR A 354 -15.92 -34.29 21.75
C THR A 354 -16.59 -32.92 21.69
N SER A 355 -16.27 -32.06 20.71
CA SER A 355 -16.99 -30.79 20.53
C SER A 355 -18.09 -30.90 19.48
N LYS A 356 -19.35 -31.04 19.95
CA LYS A 356 -20.59 -31.10 19.15
C LYS A 356 -20.99 -29.77 18.45
N ASN A 357 -20.03 -29.05 17.89
CA ASN A 357 -20.29 -27.91 17.00
C ASN A 357 -19.26 -27.91 15.86
N LYS A 358 -19.47 -28.78 14.88
CA LYS A 358 -18.62 -28.94 13.67
C LYS A 358 -18.52 -27.66 12.82
N GLU A 359 -19.25 -26.59 13.16
CA GLU A 359 -19.28 -25.36 12.37
C GLU A 359 -18.26 -24.31 12.82
N ARG A 360 -17.68 -24.37 14.03
CA ARG A 360 -16.74 -23.36 14.53
C ARG A 360 -15.31 -23.88 14.65
N ILE A 361 -14.38 -23.23 13.97
CA ILE A 361 -12.98 -23.67 13.88
C ILE A 361 -12.05 -22.48 14.14
N LEU A 362 -10.88 -22.73 14.74
CA LEU A 362 -9.82 -21.74 14.90
C LEU A 362 -8.89 -21.78 13.70
N ALA A 363 -8.94 -20.74 12.87
CA ALA A 363 -7.97 -20.50 11.82
C ALA A 363 -6.68 -19.93 12.43
N VAL A 364 -5.53 -20.42 11.97
CA VAL A 364 -4.19 -20.01 12.41
C VAL A 364 -3.62 -19.04 11.37
N PRO A 365 -3.49 -17.73 11.69
CA PRO A 365 -2.90 -16.76 10.77
C PRO A 365 -1.45 -17.09 10.41
N TYR A 366 -1.04 -16.73 9.20
CA TYR A 366 0.34 -16.84 8.72
C TYR A 366 1.27 -15.87 9.47
N ASP A 367 0.80 -14.65 9.77
CA ASP A 367 1.50 -13.72 10.64
C ASP A 367 1.28 -14.09 12.12
N TYR A 368 2.30 -14.71 12.74
CA TYR A 368 2.30 -15.11 14.15
C TYR A 368 2.00 -13.99 15.15
N ARG A 369 2.10 -12.71 14.75
CA ARG A 369 1.72 -11.57 15.59
C ARG A 369 0.21 -11.46 15.78
N ILE A 370 -0.57 -12.13 14.93
CA ILE A 370 -2.03 -12.16 14.96
C ILE A 370 -2.50 -13.43 15.68
N PRO A 371 -3.39 -13.31 16.68
CA PRO A 371 -3.91 -14.48 17.39
C PRO A 371 -4.80 -15.33 16.48
N LYS A 372 -4.97 -16.62 16.83
CA LYS A 372 -5.92 -17.51 16.16
C LYS A 372 -7.31 -16.86 16.05
N ILE A 373 -7.97 -17.00 14.90
CA ILE A 373 -9.26 -16.37 14.61
C ILE A 373 -10.33 -17.45 14.55
N ARG A 374 -11.42 -17.27 15.29
CA ARG A 374 -12.56 -18.19 15.25
C ARG A 374 -13.44 -17.86 14.07
N ILE A 375 -13.62 -18.81 13.16
CA ILE A 375 -14.52 -18.70 12.00
C ILE A 375 -15.65 -19.72 12.09
N ALA A 376 -16.78 -19.38 11.48
CA ALA A 376 -17.88 -20.32 11.26
C ALA A 376 -17.89 -20.76 9.79
N THR A 377 -17.82 -22.06 9.52
CA THR A 377 -17.83 -22.60 8.15
C THR A 377 -18.45 -24.00 8.09
N LYS A 378 -19.14 -24.29 6.99
CA LYS A 378 -19.63 -25.64 6.64
C LYS A 378 -18.68 -26.38 5.70
N GLN A 379 -17.66 -25.69 5.18
CA GLN A 379 -16.71 -26.19 4.19
C GLN A 379 -15.35 -26.53 4.83
N ALA A 380 -15.35 -26.89 6.12
CA ALA A 380 -14.14 -27.13 6.89
C ALA A 380 -13.21 -28.16 6.23
N ASP A 381 -13.79 -29.24 5.71
CA ASP A 381 -13.04 -30.32 5.08
C ASP A 381 -12.51 -29.92 3.69
N ASP A 382 -13.25 -29.08 2.95
CA ASP A 382 -12.86 -28.60 1.62
C ASP A 382 -11.71 -27.58 1.65
N ILE A 383 -11.60 -26.83 2.75
CA ILE A 383 -10.58 -25.79 2.94
C ILE A 383 -9.44 -26.24 3.85
N ARG A 384 -9.45 -27.51 4.27
CA ARG A 384 -8.34 -28.12 4.99
C ARG A 384 -7.15 -28.27 4.05
N ASN A 385 -5.93 -28.12 4.57
CA ASN A 385 -4.68 -28.13 3.81
C ASN A 385 -4.57 -27.04 2.73
N LYS A 386 -5.44 -26.02 2.80
CA LYS A 386 -5.41 -24.87 1.90
C LYS A 386 -5.01 -23.60 2.64
N ARG A 387 -4.38 -22.67 1.91
CA ARG A 387 -4.29 -21.28 2.33
C ARG A 387 -5.66 -20.63 2.16
N ILE A 388 -6.17 -20.04 3.23
CA ILE A 388 -7.44 -19.33 3.24
C ILE A 388 -7.22 -17.88 3.66
N VAL A 389 -8.12 -17.00 3.24
CA VAL A 389 -8.15 -15.62 3.69
C VAL A 389 -9.29 -15.45 4.68
N VAL A 390 -9.00 -14.93 5.86
CA VAL A 390 -9.98 -14.65 6.91
C VAL A 390 -9.91 -13.19 7.32
N ARG A 391 -11.02 -12.67 7.84
CA ARG A 391 -11.10 -11.30 8.35
C ARG A 391 -11.73 -11.29 9.75
N ILE A 392 -11.20 -10.44 10.63
CA ILE A 392 -11.73 -10.25 11.98
C ILE A 392 -12.95 -9.32 11.93
N ASP A 393 -14.05 -9.77 12.55
CA ASP A 393 -15.31 -9.03 12.65
C ASP A 393 -15.44 -8.31 13.99
N ASN A 394 -15.16 -9.02 15.07
CA ASN A 394 -15.24 -8.51 16.43
C ASN A 394 -14.36 -9.30 17.41
N TRP A 395 -14.14 -8.72 18.58
CA TRP A 395 -13.49 -9.42 19.68
C TRP A 395 -14.13 -9.03 21.02
N GLU A 396 -15.03 -9.88 21.48
CA GLU A 396 -15.72 -9.70 22.77
C GLU A 396 -14.77 -9.86 23.96
N LYS A 397 -15.05 -9.15 25.05
CA LYS A 397 -14.20 -9.15 26.25
C LYS A 397 -14.22 -10.49 26.99
N GLU A 398 -15.28 -11.28 26.80
CA GLU A 398 -15.40 -12.64 27.30
C GLU A 398 -14.91 -13.68 26.29
N SER A 399 -14.23 -13.31 25.19
CA SER A 399 -13.71 -14.30 24.24
C SER A 399 -12.19 -14.29 24.22
N GLN A 400 -11.56 -15.45 24.40
CA GLN A 400 -10.10 -15.58 24.28
C GLN A 400 -9.59 -15.20 22.88
N TYR A 401 -10.35 -15.53 21.83
CA TYR A 401 -9.98 -15.32 20.42
C TYR A 401 -10.97 -14.36 19.72
N PRO A 402 -10.52 -13.58 18.73
CA PRO A 402 -11.42 -12.82 17.86
C PRO A 402 -12.35 -13.74 17.07
N ASN A 403 -13.54 -13.24 16.73
CA ASN A 403 -14.43 -13.86 15.75
C ASN A 403 -14.21 -13.23 14.38
N GLY A 404 -14.34 -14.04 13.33
CA GLY A 404 -14.20 -13.62 11.96
C GLY A 404 -14.97 -14.50 10.99
N HIS A 405 -14.82 -14.19 9.71
CA HIS A 405 -15.40 -14.96 8.60
C HIS A 405 -14.33 -15.32 7.57
N LEU A 406 -14.65 -16.33 6.75
CA LEU A 406 -13.86 -16.75 5.60
C LEU A 406 -14.16 -15.82 4.43
N VAL A 407 -13.11 -15.26 3.83
CA VAL A 407 -13.23 -14.38 2.66
C VAL A 407 -13.15 -15.20 1.37
N GLN A 408 -12.10 -16.00 1.23
CA GLN A 408 -11.87 -16.88 0.08
C GLN A 408 -10.88 -17.99 0.43
N SER A 409 -10.93 -19.09 -0.33
CA SER A 409 -9.87 -20.10 -0.36
C SER A 409 -8.92 -19.76 -1.51
N LEU A 410 -7.60 -19.79 -1.27
CA LEU A 410 -6.59 -19.49 -2.29
C LEU A 410 -6.21 -20.76 -3.06
N GLY A 411 -5.82 -21.81 -2.35
CA GLY A 411 -5.34 -23.05 -2.96
C GLY A 411 -4.59 -23.92 -1.95
N GLU A 412 -3.99 -25.02 -2.42
CA GLU A 412 -3.24 -25.95 -1.58
C GLU A 412 -1.99 -25.29 -0.98
N ILE A 413 -1.62 -25.71 0.23
CA ILE A 413 -0.34 -25.30 0.83
C ILE A 413 0.82 -25.85 -0.03
N ASP A 414 1.91 -25.09 -0.12
CA ASP A 414 3.11 -25.39 -0.93
C ASP A 414 2.93 -25.29 -2.47
N ASP A 415 1.74 -24.93 -2.95
CA ASP A 415 1.56 -24.53 -4.34
C ASP A 415 2.13 -23.11 -4.58
N LEU A 416 2.94 -22.96 -5.64
CA LEU A 416 3.68 -21.71 -5.91
C LEU A 416 2.75 -20.50 -6.08
N GLU A 417 1.70 -20.64 -6.90
CA GLU A 417 0.75 -19.54 -7.12
C GLU A 417 0.00 -19.18 -5.84
N THR A 418 -0.36 -20.19 -5.05
CA THR A 418 -1.02 -20.02 -3.76
C THR A 418 -0.14 -19.27 -2.75
N GLU A 419 1.14 -19.62 -2.65
CA GLU A 419 2.09 -18.95 -1.74
C GLU A 419 2.42 -17.53 -2.21
N VAL A 420 2.54 -17.31 -3.53
CA VAL A 420 2.69 -15.96 -4.09
C VAL A 420 1.46 -15.09 -3.77
N GLN A 421 0.25 -15.60 -3.98
CA GLN A 421 -0.98 -14.87 -3.61
C GLN A 421 -1.04 -14.60 -2.11
N SER A 422 -0.66 -15.57 -1.29
CA SER A 422 -0.62 -15.43 0.17
C SER A 422 0.33 -14.30 0.59
N LEU A 423 1.54 -14.25 0.01
CA LEU A 423 2.52 -13.21 0.25
C LEU A 423 1.98 -11.82 -0.12
N LEU A 424 1.35 -11.69 -1.29
CA LEU A 424 0.77 -10.43 -1.76
C LEU A 424 -0.33 -9.92 -0.82
N ILE A 425 -1.25 -10.80 -0.40
CA ILE A 425 -2.35 -10.45 0.51
C ILE A 425 -1.84 -10.05 1.89
N GLU A 426 -0.83 -10.75 2.43
CA GLU A 426 -0.24 -10.41 3.74
C GLU A 426 0.40 -9.01 3.75
N HIS A 427 0.86 -8.54 2.59
CA HIS A 427 1.47 -7.22 2.43
C HIS A 427 0.49 -6.17 1.88
N ASP A 428 -0.82 -6.48 1.82
CA ASP A 428 -1.88 -5.59 1.31
C ASP A 428 -1.63 -5.15 -0.13
N VAL A 429 -0.99 -6.02 -0.92
CA VAL A 429 -0.65 -5.79 -2.32
C VAL A 429 -1.67 -6.48 -3.20
N PHE A 430 -2.46 -5.70 -3.93
CA PHE A 430 -3.50 -6.22 -4.81
C PHE A 430 -3.18 -5.88 -6.27
N PHE A 431 -2.90 -6.92 -7.05
CA PHE A 431 -2.77 -6.80 -8.50
C PHE A 431 -3.92 -7.51 -9.18
N ARG A 432 -4.71 -6.73 -9.91
CA ARG A 432 -5.67 -7.25 -10.88
C ARG A 432 -5.12 -7.00 -12.28
N GLU A 433 -5.63 -7.73 -13.26
CA GLU A 433 -5.38 -7.35 -14.65
C GLU A 433 -5.88 -5.93 -14.91
N PHE A 434 -5.17 -5.20 -15.78
CA PHE A 434 -5.58 -3.86 -16.15
C PHE A 434 -6.92 -3.91 -16.89
N ALA A 435 -7.90 -3.14 -16.42
CA ALA A 435 -9.23 -3.14 -17.01
C ALA A 435 -9.19 -2.73 -18.50
N GLN A 436 -10.04 -3.34 -19.32
CA GLN A 436 -10.00 -3.10 -20.78
C GLN A 436 -10.28 -1.64 -21.16
N ASN A 437 -11.16 -0.96 -20.42
CA ASN A 437 -11.43 0.47 -20.63
C ASN A 437 -10.20 1.35 -20.36
N LEU A 438 -9.37 0.99 -19.37
CA LEU A 438 -8.08 1.64 -19.11
C LEU A 438 -7.14 1.45 -20.29
N LEU A 439 -7.01 0.21 -20.79
CA LEU A 439 -6.14 -0.10 -21.93
C LEU A 439 -6.56 0.64 -23.20
N ASN A 440 -7.87 0.84 -23.40
CA ASN A 440 -8.42 1.56 -24.55
C ASN A 440 -8.12 3.08 -24.53
N GLU A 441 -7.77 3.67 -23.38
CA GLU A 441 -7.34 5.07 -23.27
C GLU A 441 -5.87 5.27 -23.68
N LEU A 442 -5.09 4.20 -23.77
CA LEU A 442 -3.66 4.26 -24.07
C LEU A 442 -3.40 4.39 -25.58
N PRO A 443 -2.28 5.01 -25.98
CA PRO A 443 -1.87 5.00 -27.38
C PRO A 443 -1.68 3.57 -27.88
N THR A 444 -2.29 3.24 -29.02
CA THR A 444 -2.03 1.97 -29.69
C THR A 444 -0.64 2.01 -30.33
N CYS A 445 0.22 1.07 -29.98
CA CYS A 445 1.54 0.90 -30.58
C CYS A 445 1.75 -0.57 -30.93
N THR A 446 1.72 -0.89 -32.22
CA THR A 446 2.00 -2.24 -32.75
C THR A 446 3.10 -2.19 -33.80
N ALA A 447 3.54 -3.35 -34.29
CA ALA A 447 4.51 -3.39 -35.38
C ALA A 447 3.97 -2.76 -36.67
N GLU A 448 2.66 -2.89 -36.92
CA GLU A 448 1.96 -2.33 -38.09
C GLU A 448 1.63 -0.85 -37.93
N ASN A 449 1.42 -0.39 -36.69
CA ASN A 449 1.15 0.99 -36.35
C ASN A 449 2.08 1.46 -35.22
N PRO A 450 3.36 1.73 -35.53
CA PRO A 450 4.32 2.17 -34.53
C PRO A 450 3.98 3.57 -34.06
N TRP A 451 4.14 3.80 -32.76
CA TRP A 451 4.03 5.14 -32.20
C TRP A 451 5.15 6.05 -32.74
N THR A 452 4.81 7.30 -33.04
CA THR A 452 5.74 8.30 -33.57
C THR A 452 5.66 9.58 -32.75
N LEU A 453 6.73 10.37 -32.80
CA LEU A 453 6.79 11.64 -32.08
C LEU A 453 5.78 12.64 -32.67
N ASP A 454 5.02 13.29 -31.80
CA ASP A 454 4.15 14.41 -32.16
C ASP A 454 4.98 15.63 -32.60
N SER A 455 4.62 16.22 -33.75
CA SER A 455 5.31 17.40 -34.30
C SER A 455 5.29 18.61 -33.37
N ASP A 456 4.18 18.82 -32.64
CA ASP A 456 4.07 19.86 -31.62
C ASP A 456 5.06 19.64 -30.47
N GLN A 457 5.26 18.41 -30.03
CA GLN A 457 6.21 18.09 -28.96
C GLN A 457 7.66 18.27 -29.42
N ILE A 458 7.98 17.95 -30.68
CA ILE A 458 9.30 18.21 -31.27
C ILE A 458 9.66 19.69 -31.18
N SER A 459 8.70 20.58 -31.41
CA SER A 459 8.95 22.03 -31.34
C SER A 459 9.17 22.57 -29.91
N LYS A 460 8.62 21.90 -28.90
CA LYS A 460 8.63 22.36 -27.49
C LYS A 460 9.76 21.76 -26.65
N ARG A 461 10.28 20.60 -27.05
CA ARG A 461 11.29 19.85 -26.32
C ARG A 461 12.68 20.14 -26.85
N ARG A 462 13.68 20.09 -25.97
CA ARG A 462 15.09 20.20 -26.40
C ARG A 462 15.51 18.89 -27.07
N ASP A 463 15.95 18.97 -28.32
CA ASP A 463 16.38 17.80 -29.09
C ASP A 463 17.84 17.45 -28.80
N LEU A 464 18.07 16.25 -28.24
CA LEU A 464 19.39 15.75 -27.91
C LEU A 464 19.86 14.59 -28.81
N ARG A 465 19.01 14.12 -29.74
CA ARG A 465 19.22 12.87 -30.51
C ARG A 465 20.56 12.82 -31.24
N ASN A 466 21.01 13.96 -31.76
CA ASN A 466 22.24 14.05 -32.55
C ASN A 466 23.38 14.79 -31.83
N SER A 467 23.08 15.44 -30.69
CA SER A 467 24.07 16.27 -29.98
C SER A 467 24.74 15.56 -28.81
N HIS A 468 24.20 14.41 -28.39
CA HIS A 468 24.67 13.62 -27.27
C HIS A 468 24.77 12.15 -27.68
N LEU A 469 25.81 11.48 -27.20
CA LEU A 469 25.83 10.03 -27.13
C LEU A 469 25.09 9.60 -25.87
N ILE A 470 23.88 9.07 -26.03
CA ILE A 470 23.03 8.61 -24.92
C ILE A 470 23.01 7.09 -24.91
N PHE A 471 23.11 6.47 -23.74
CA PHE A 471 23.05 5.03 -23.55
C PHE A 471 22.43 4.68 -22.19
N SER A 472 21.86 3.47 -22.07
CA SER A 472 21.39 2.92 -20.78
C SER A 472 22.30 1.78 -20.31
N ILE A 473 22.30 1.51 -19.00
CA ILE A 473 23.05 0.42 -18.38
C ILE A 473 22.15 -0.27 -17.36
N ASP A 474 21.66 -1.45 -17.70
CA ASP A 474 20.58 -2.14 -17.00
C ASP A 474 20.93 -3.60 -16.68
N PRO A 475 20.15 -4.30 -15.83
CA PRO A 475 20.24 -5.76 -15.75
C PRO A 475 19.97 -6.42 -17.10
N LYS A 476 20.63 -7.54 -17.36
CA LYS A 476 20.38 -8.35 -18.56
C LYS A 476 18.91 -8.75 -18.63
N GLY A 477 18.24 -8.44 -19.74
CA GLY A 477 16.81 -8.74 -19.96
C GLY A 477 15.84 -7.69 -19.42
N CYS A 478 16.31 -6.54 -18.91
CA CYS A 478 15.44 -5.42 -18.54
C CYS A 478 14.62 -4.94 -19.75
N GLU A 479 13.32 -4.69 -19.57
CA GLU A 479 12.40 -4.22 -20.62
C GLU A 479 11.92 -2.78 -20.36
N ASP A 480 11.88 -2.40 -19.08
CA ASP A 480 11.47 -1.13 -18.48
C ASP A 480 12.70 -0.25 -18.20
N VAL A 481 13.31 0.29 -19.26
CA VAL A 481 14.48 1.17 -19.14
C VAL A 481 14.02 2.57 -18.73
N ASP A 482 14.16 2.89 -17.44
CA ASP A 482 13.71 4.16 -16.87
C ASP A 482 14.72 5.30 -17.05
N ASP A 483 16.01 4.99 -17.05
CA ASP A 483 17.09 5.96 -17.10
C ASP A 483 18.10 5.70 -18.22
N ALA A 484 18.67 6.80 -18.72
CA ALA A 484 19.78 6.80 -19.65
C ALA A 484 20.76 7.92 -19.29
N LEU A 485 22.01 7.75 -19.69
CA LEU A 485 23.13 8.61 -19.33
C LEU A 485 23.78 9.17 -20.60
N SER A 486 24.37 10.35 -20.48
CA SER A 486 25.30 10.90 -21.46
C SER A 486 26.42 11.67 -20.78
N VAL A 487 27.58 11.68 -21.42
CA VAL A 487 28.68 12.56 -21.03
C VAL A 487 29.39 13.06 -22.27
N ARG A 488 29.78 14.34 -22.27
CA ARG A 488 30.58 14.92 -23.34
C ARG A 488 31.49 16.02 -22.83
N GLU A 489 32.50 16.32 -23.62
CA GLU A 489 33.35 17.48 -23.41
C GLU A 489 32.81 18.68 -24.20
N LEU A 490 32.79 19.85 -23.56
CA LEU A 490 32.34 21.10 -24.13
C LEU A 490 33.53 21.82 -24.80
N PRO A 491 33.29 22.76 -25.74
CA PRO A 491 34.36 23.46 -26.44
C PRO A 491 35.33 24.25 -25.53
N ASP A 492 34.91 24.57 -24.31
CA ASP A 492 35.70 25.27 -23.29
C ASP A 492 36.49 24.31 -22.36
N GLY A 493 36.51 23.02 -22.67
CA GLY A 493 37.22 21.98 -21.90
C GLY A 493 36.48 21.51 -20.65
N LYS A 494 35.22 21.96 -20.45
CA LYS A 494 34.36 21.49 -19.37
C LYS A 494 33.68 20.18 -19.74
N LEU A 495 33.16 19.47 -18.74
CA LEU A 495 32.36 18.26 -18.96
C LEU A 495 30.87 18.59 -18.81
N GLU A 496 30.04 17.97 -19.63
CA GLU A 496 28.58 17.98 -19.45
C GLU A 496 28.13 16.56 -19.13
N LEU A 497 27.55 16.36 -17.95
CA LEU A 497 26.90 15.12 -17.53
C LEU A 497 25.39 15.25 -17.75
N GLY A 498 24.78 14.27 -18.42
CA GLY A 498 23.34 14.17 -18.60
C GLY A 498 22.76 12.93 -17.95
N VAL A 499 21.70 13.11 -17.17
CA VAL A 499 20.80 12.03 -16.73
C VAL A 499 19.44 12.28 -17.39
N HIS A 500 18.90 11.25 -18.05
CA HIS A 500 17.68 11.30 -18.83
C HIS A 500 16.71 10.25 -18.29
N ILE A 501 15.54 10.69 -17.81
CA ILE A 501 14.52 9.81 -17.22
C ILE A 501 13.31 9.74 -18.16
N ALA A 502 12.70 8.56 -18.30
CA ALA A 502 11.49 8.34 -19.07
C ALA A 502 10.39 9.39 -18.75
N ASP A 503 9.81 10.04 -19.76
CA ASP A 503 8.76 11.06 -19.54
C ASP A 503 7.36 10.44 -19.42
N VAL A 504 7.13 9.69 -18.33
CA VAL A 504 5.84 9.09 -18.01
C VAL A 504 4.73 10.15 -17.91
N THR A 505 5.06 11.37 -17.46
CA THR A 505 4.10 12.47 -17.29
C THR A 505 3.46 12.95 -18.58
N HIS A 506 4.06 12.63 -19.73
CA HIS A 506 3.47 12.91 -21.03
C HIS A 506 2.27 12.01 -21.33
N PHE A 507 2.34 10.73 -20.95
CA PHE A 507 1.34 9.71 -21.26
C PHE A 507 0.29 9.57 -20.17
N VAL A 508 0.66 9.77 -18.90
CA VAL A 508 -0.25 9.63 -17.75
C VAL A 508 -0.72 11.01 -17.29
N ARG A 509 -1.97 11.35 -17.63
CA ARG A 509 -2.60 12.61 -17.20
C ARG A 509 -3.13 12.50 -15.78
N GLU A 510 -3.03 13.60 -15.04
CA GLU A 510 -3.60 13.71 -13.69
C GLU A 510 -5.09 13.35 -13.68
N LEU A 511 -5.49 12.50 -12.73
CA LEU A 511 -6.85 12.01 -12.52
C LEU A 511 -7.42 11.16 -13.67
N SER A 512 -6.61 10.70 -14.63
CA SER A 512 -7.03 9.68 -15.60
C SER A 512 -7.21 8.31 -14.92
N VAL A 513 -7.89 7.38 -15.59
CA VAL A 513 -8.06 6.01 -15.08
C VAL A 513 -6.69 5.34 -14.84
N VAL A 514 -5.72 5.62 -15.70
CA VAL A 514 -4.33 5.15 -15.60
C VAL A 514 -3.63 5.75 -14.37
N ASP A 515 -3.76 7.06 -14.11
CA ASP A 515 -3.19 7.71 -12.92
C ASP A 515 -3.77 7.16 -11.62
N LEU A 516 -5.10 6.95 -11.59
CA LEU A 516 -5.76 6.39 -10.41
C LEU A 516 -5.30 4.95 -10.12
N GLU A 517 -5.13 4.13 -11.15
CA GLU A 517 -4.60 2.77 -10.99
C GLU A 517 -3.14 2.78 -10.57
N ALA A 518 -2.29 3.60 -11.21
CA ALA A 518 -0.89 3.75 -10.85
C ALA A 518 -0.73 4.24 -9.41
N ARG A 519 -1.56 5.19 -8.97
CA ARG A 519 -1.61 5.69 -7.58
C ARG A 519 -2.03 4.59 -6.60
N SER A 520 -2.99 3.75 -6.98
CA SER A 520 -3.42 2.62 -6.16
C SER A 520 -2.30 1.58 -5.99
N ARG A 521 -1.55 1.28 -7.07
CA ARG A 521 -0.42 0.34 -7.02
C ARG A 521 0.82 0.93 -6.36
N SER A 522 1.03 2.24 -6.48
CA SER A 522 2.17 3.03 -5.97
C SER A 522 3.55 2.67 -6.53
N THR A 523 3.87 1.39 -6.70
CA THR A 523 5.15 0.89 -7.22
C THR A 523 4.94 -0.44 -7.95
N SER A 524 5.86 -0.79 -8.85
CA SER A 524 5.97 -2.16 -9.36
C SER A 524 6.53 -3.07 -8.25
N VAL A 525 6.07 -4.32 -8.17
CA VAL A 525 6.54 -5.32 -7.21
C VAL A 525 7.26 -6.43 -7.96
N TYR A 526 8.50 -6.70 -7.55
CA TYR A 526 9.38 -7.68 -8.18
C TYR A 526 9.48 -8.93 -7.30
N LEU A 527 9.20 -10.09 -7.90
CA LEU A 527 9.45 -11.41 -7.33
C LEU A 527 10.58 -12.09 -8.15
N PRO A 528 11.19 -13.17 -7.65
CA PRO A 528 12.26 -13.85 -8.39
C PRO A 528 11.88 -14.29 -9.80
N ASP A 529 10.65 -14.75 -10.02
CA ASP A 529 10.18 -15.33 -11.28
C ASP A 529 9.36 -14.37 -12.16
N ARG A 530 8.74 -13.34 -11.55
CA ARG A 530 7.82 -12.41 -12.21
C ARG A 530 7.84 -11.00 -11.63
N ARG A 531 7.19 -10.08 -12.35
CA ARG A 531 6.98 -8.69 -11.94
C ARG A 531 5.51 -8.33 -12.06
N TYR A 532 5.01 -7.55 -11.11
CA TYR A 532 3.70 -6.92 -11.17
C TYR A 532 3.87 -5.43 -11.44
N ASP A 533 3.41 -4.99 -12.62
CA ASP A 533 3.66 -3.64 -13.10
C ASP A 533 2.76 -2.59 -12.43
N MET A 534 3.34 -1.43 -12.12
CA MET A 534 2.58 -0.23 -11.75
C MET A 534 1.78 0.34 -12.93
N LEU A 535 2.38 0.31 -14.13
CA LEU A 535 1.80 0.84 -15.37
C LEU A 535 1.59 -0.27 -16.39
N PRO A 536 0.58 -0.18 -17.27
CA PRO A 536 0.39 -1.16 -18.33
C PRO A 536 1.63 -1.31 -19.22
N HIS A 537 1.88 -2.54 -19.67
CA HIS A 537 3.06 -2.90 -20.47
C HIS A 537 3.31 -1.99 -21.68
N VAL A 538 2.24 -1.51 -22.34
CA VAL A 538 2.34 -0.57 -23.48
C VAL A 538 3.10 0.71 -23.08
N LEU A 539 2.94 1.18 -21.84
CA LEU A 539 3.68 2.31 -21.32
C LEU A 539 5.06 1.89 -20.79
N SER A 540 5.10 0.99 -19.81
CA SER A 540 6.33 0.64 -19.08
C SER A 540 7.37 -0.07 -19.94
N GLY A 541 6.99 -1.08 -20.71
CA GLY A 541 7.89 -1.89 -21.54
C GLY A 541 8.14 -1.34 -22.94
N ASN A 542 7.45 -0.27 -23.36
CA ASN A 542 7.57 0.26 -24.73
C ASN A 542 7.65 1.78 -24.81
N LEU A 543 6.52 2.50 -24.63
CA LEU A 543 6.45 3.93 -24.98
C LEU A 543 7.29 4.83 -24.06
N CYS A 544 7.36 4.49 -22.76
CA CYS A 544 8.17 5.21 -21.80
C CYS A 544 9.60 4.65 -21.72
N SER A 545 9.76 3.34 -21.93
CA SER A 545 11.06 2.68 -21.92
C SER A 545 12.03 3.31 -22.92
N LEU A 546 13.21 3.70 -22.43
CA LEU A 546 14.28 4.37 -23.19
C LEU A 546 15.08 3.37 -24.04
N LEU A 547 14.36 2.59 -24.85
CA LEU A 547 14.91 1.53 -25.69
C LEU A 547 15.99 2.02 -26.67
N GLY A 548 16.93 1.12 -26.99
CA GLY A 548 18.00 1.36 -27.94
C GLY A 548 17.47 1.65 -29.35
N ASN A 549 18.08 2.63 -30.01
CA ASN A 549 17.83 3.09 -31.37
C ASN A 549 16.42 3.58 -31.69
N VAL A 550 15.62 3.94 -30.68
CA VAL A 550 14.29 4.53 -30.88
C VAL A 550 14.21 5.92 -30.25
N ASP A 551 13.50 6.83 -30.94
CA ASP A 551 13.24 8.16 -30.42
C ASP A 551 12.25 8.10 -29.25
N ARG A 552 12.59 8.76 -28.14
CA ARG A 552 11.81 8.76 -26.89
C ARG A 552 11.74 10.14 -26.25
N TYR A 553 10.64 10.40 -25.56
CA TYR A 553 10.51 11.56 -24.69
C TYR A 553 11.17 11.27 -23.34
N ALA A 554 11.97 12.23 -22.88
CA ALA A 554 12.61 12.16 -21.57
C ALA A 554 12.46 13.48 -20.82
N VAL A 555 12.65 13.42 -19.51
CA VAL A 555 12.93 14.56 -18.64
C VAL A 555 14.40 14.46 -18.27
N SER A 556 15.18 15.49 -18.58
CA SER A 556 16.63 15.45 -18.41
C SER A 556 17.12 16.48 -17.42
N VAL A 557 18.20 16.12 -16.73
CA VAL A 557 19.03 17.03 -15.95
C VAL A 557 20.43 17.03 -16.56
N LEU A 558 20.91 18.21 -16.93
CA LEU A 558 22.23 18.40 -17.55
C LEU A 558 23.08 19.27 -16.64
N TRP A 559 24.24 18.78 -16.21
CA TRP A 559 25.19 19.51 -15.38
C TRP A 559 26.43 19.87 -16.19
N GLN A 560 26.82 21.13 -16.13
CA GLN A 560 28.14 21.57 -16.58
C GLN A 560 29.10 21.51 -15.40
N LEU A 561 30.18 20.75 -15.60
CA LEU A 561 31.16 20.40 -14.59
C LEU A 561 32.52 21.00 -14.96
N ASP A 562 33.18 21.60 -13.97
CA ASP A 562 34.57 22.05 -14.12
C ASP A 562 35.57 20.87 -14.17
N SER A 563 36.85 21.18 -14.30
CA SER A 563 37.93 20.17 -14.33
C SER A 563 38.07 19.36 -13.03
N LYS A 564 37.38 19.74 -11.95
CA LYS A 564 37.32 19.04 -10.67
C LYS A 564 35.97 18.35 -10.45
N CYS A 565 35.15 18.25 -11.49
CA CYS A 565 33.78 17.72 -11.46
C CYS A 565 32.83 18.49 -10.52
N LYS A 566 33.08 19.78 -10.27
CA LYS A 566 32.15 20.65 -9.53
C LYS A 566 31.10 21.23 -10.47
N VAL A 567 29.86 21.27 -10.00
CA VAL A 567 28.75 21.84 -10.77
C VAL A 567 28.87 23.36 -10.84
N GLU A 568 29.01 23.88 -12.05
CA GLU A 568 28.92 25.31 -12.33
C GLU A 568 27.50 25.72 -12.72
N ASN A 569 26.84 24.89 -13.53
CA ASN A 569 25.50 25.15 -14.02
C ASN A 569 24.69 23.85 -14.12
N VAL A 570 23.37 23.97 -13.95
CA VAL A 570 22.43 22.87 -14.08
C VAL A 570 21.22 23.31 -14.90
N TRP A 571 20.83 22.49 -15.87
CA TRP A 571 19.62 22.66 -16.66
C TRP A 571 18.66 21.50 -16.41
N TYR A 572 17.37 21.82 -16.29
CA TYR A 572 16.30 20.85 -16.13
C TYR A 572 15.27 21.09 -17.23
N GLY A 573 14.79 20.03 -17.87
CA GLY A 573 13.70 20.20 -18.83
C GLY A 573 13.34 18.94 -19.60
N ARG A 574 12.31 19.08 -20.43
CA ARG A 574 11.83 18.03 -21.31
C ARG A 574 12.66 17.96 -22.58
N THR A 575 13.03 16.76 -22.97
CA THR A 575 13.91 16.47 -24.10
C THR A 575 13.30 15.42 -25.01
N ILE A 576 13.89 15.32 -26.21
CA ILE A 576 13.77 14.17 -27.09
C ILE A 576 15.15 13.55 -27.19
N ILE A 577 15.23 12.26 -26.94
CA ILE A 577 16.48 11.50 -26.93
C ILE A 577 16.37 10.29 -27.85
N LYS A 578 17.53 9.74 -28.19
CA LYS A 578 17.66 8.44 -28.85
C LYS A 578 18.82 7.72 -28.18
N SER A 579 18.52 6.71 -27.37
CA SER A 579 19.55 5.87 -26.76
C SER A 579 20.25 5.10 -27.88
N LYS A 580 21.56 5.27 -28.07
CA LYS A 580 22.31 4.54 -29.11
C LYS A 580 22.66 3.12 -28.69
N TYR A 581 22.79 2.88 -27.38
CA TYR A 581 23.19 1.61 -26.81
C TYR A 581 22.35 1.27 -25.58
N LYS A 582 21.88 0.02 -25.52
CA LYS A 582 21.30 -0.58 -24.33
C LYS A 582 22.29 -1.60 -23.78
N LEU A 583 23.08 -1.20 -22.78
CA LEU A 583 24.14 -2.05 -22.22
C LEU A 583 23.62 -2.85 -21.02
N CYS A 584 24.12 -4.06 -20.84
CA CYS A 584 24.06 -4.70 -19.53
C CYS A 584 25.22 -4.24 -18.63
N TYR A 585 25.05 -4.37 -17.31
CA TYR A 585 26.10 -4.03 -16.35
C TYR A 585 27.42 -4.76 -16.62
N GLU A 586 27.37 -6.06 -16.90
CA GLU A 586 28.57 -6.85 -17.21
C GLU A 586 29.28 -6.30 -18.45
N ALA A 587 28.54 -5.94 -19.50
CA ALA A 587 29.15 -5.43 -20.72
C ALA A 587 29.80 -4.06 -20.52
N ALA A 588 29.12 -3.15 -19.82
CA ALA A 588 29.66 -1.82 -19.51
C ALA A 588 30.90 -1.90 -18.60
N GLN A 589 30.91 -2.84 -17.65
CA GLN A 589 32.07 -3.16 -16.83
C GLN A 589 33.22 -3.64 -17.71
N ASP A 590 33.01 -4.64 -18.57
CA ASP A 590 34.09 -5.21 -19.36
C ASP A 590 34.72 -4.18 -20.33
N ILE A 591 33.93 -3.29 -20.92
CA ILE A 591 34.45 -2.15 -21.72
C ILE A 591 35.35 -1.25 -20.87
N LEU A 592 34.89 -0.88 -19.67
CA LEU A 592 35.63 0.00 -18.75
C LEU A 592 36.99 -0.61 -18.34
N TYR A 593 37.07 -1.94 -18.21
CA TYR A 593 38.29 -2.65 -17.84
C TYR A 593 39.12 -3.15 -19.04
N GLY A 594 38.82 -2.67 -20.25
CA GLY A 594 39.69 -2.82 -21.41
C GLY A 594 39.38 -4.00 -22.32
N SER A 595 38.16 -4.54 -22.29
CA SER A 595 37.70 -5.52 -23.29
C SER A 595 37.80 -4.95 -24.72
N THR A 596 38.00 -5.84 -25.69
CA THR A 596 38.13 -5.48 -27.10
C THR A 596 36.77 -5.55 -27.81
N VAL A 597 36.66 -4.87 -28.94
CA VAL A 597 35.40 -4.81 -29.69
C VAL A 597 34.94 -6.19 -30.16
N GLU A 598 35.86 -7.10 -30.48
CA GLU A 598 35.56 -8.47 -30.89
C GLU A 598 34.86 -9.26 -29.78
N ASN A 599 35.26 -9.04 -28.53
CA ASN A 599 34.68 -9.73 -27.37
C ASN A 599 33.29 -9.18 -27.05
N MET A 600 33.07 -7.87 -27.24
CA MET A 600 31.82 -7.19 -26.86
C MET A 600 30.74 -7.25 -27.94
N LEU A 601 31.08 -7.66 -29.16
CA LEU A 601 30.17 -7.64 -30.31
C LEU A 601 28.92 -8.50 -30.08
N ALA A 602 29.04 -9.61 -29.35
CA ALA A 602 27.92 -10.49 -29.03
C ALA A 602 26.95 -9.86 -28.00
N ASP A 603 27.47 -9.08 -27.05
CA ASP A 603 26.70 -8.49 -25.96
C ASP A 603 26.10 -7.11 -26.29
N ILE A 604 26.53 -6.49 -27.39
CA ILE A 604 26.06 -5.17 -27.84
C ILE A 604 25.51 -5.29 -29.27
N PRO A 605 24.21 -5.63 -29.42
CA PRO A 605 23.58 -5.82 -30.73
C PRO A 605 23.72 -4.61 -31.66
N GLU A 606 23.77 -3.39 -31.12
CA GLU A 606 23.88 -2.14 -31.87
C GLU A 606 25.23 -1.93 -32.57
N LEU A 607 26.23 -2.75 -32.26
CA LEU A 607 27.53 -2.77 -32.94
C LEU A 607 27.62 -3.84 -34.04
N GLN A 608 26.65 -4.77 -34.12
CA GLN A 608 26.68 -5.86 -35.09
C GLN A 608 26.38 -5.37 -36.51
N GLY A 609 27.08 -5.94 -37.50
CA GLY A 609 26.86 -5.64 -38.92
C GLY A 609 27.45 -4.31 -39.42
N LEU A 610 28.20 -3.60 -38.58
CA LEU A 610 28.98 -2.42 -38.97
C LEU A 610 30.28 -2.82 -39.68
N ASP A 611 30.80 -1.94 -40.53
CA ASP A 611 32.16 -2.12 -41.08
C ASP A 611 33.23 -1.89 -40.01
N GLU A 612 34.43 -2.43 -40.23
CA GLU A 612 35.51 -2.42 -39.23
C GLU A 612 35.93 -1.00 -38.79
N CYS A 613 35.86 -0.02 -39.70
CA CYS A 613 36.24 1.36 -39.37
C CYS A 613 35.17 2.01 -38.50
N GLU A 614 33.89 1.89 -38.89
CA GLU A 614 32.77 2.43 -38.12
C GLU A 614 32.64 1.75 -36.75
N LEU A 615 32.83 0.43 -36.71
CA LEU A 615 32.80 -0.38 -35.49
C LEU A 615 33.81 0.13 -34.45
N ASN A 616 35.08 0.25 -34.85
CA ASN A 616 36.14 0.72 -33.96
C ASN A 616 35.89 2.15 -33.48
N MET A 617 35.51 3.05 -34.39
CA MET A 617 35.22 4.46 -34.04
C MET A 617 34.09 4.57 -33.01
N ARG A 618 32.99 3.85 -33.21
CA ARG A 618 31.83 3.85 -32.29
C ARG A 618 32.17 3.22 -30.94
N PHE A 619 32.94 2.14 -30.94
CA PHE A 619 33.38 1.48 -29.72
C PHE A 619 34.30 2.38 -28.90
N ASP A 620 35.24 3.09 -29.54
CA ASP A 620 36.11 4.05 -28.88
C ASP A 620 35.34 5.23 -28.29
N GLU A 621 34.35 5.78 -29.00
CA GLU A 621 33.46 6.85 -28.50
C GLU A 621 32.69 6.40 -27.24
N LEU A 622 32.15 5.18 -27.26
CA LEU A 622 31.43 4.59 -26.14
C LEU A 622 32.37 4.35 -24.94
N LYS A 623 33.55 3.80 -25.18
CA LYS A 623 34.56 3.53 -24.14
C LYS A 623 35.05 4.80 -23.46
N ASP A 624 35.32 5.86 -24.24
CA ASP A 624 35.68 7.17 -23.70
C ASP A 624 34.56 7.75 -22.84
N SER A 625 33.31 7.66 -23.31
CA SER A 625 32.13 8.11 -22.57
C SER A 625 31.95 7.35 -21.25
N LEU A 626 32.07 6.02 -21.26
CA LEU A 626 32.01 5.20 -20.03
C LEU A 626 33.14 5.55 -19.06
N SER A 627 34.35 5.79 -19.56
CA SER A 627 35.50 6.17 -18.74
C SER A 627 35.31 7.53 -18.07
N LYS A 628 34.80 8.52 -18.80
CA LYS A 628 34.46 9.86 -18.26
C LYS A 628 33.34 9.78 -17.24
N LEU A 629 32.29 9.01 -17.52
CA LEU A 629 31.17 8.77 -16.61
C LEU A 629 31.67 8.16 -15.29
N TYR A 630 32.49 7.11 -15.37
CA TYR A 630 33.11 6.45 -14.21
C TYR A 630 33.97 7.43 -13.39
N HIS A 631 34.76 8.27 -14.06
CA HIS A 631 35.57 9.29 -13.38
C HIS A 631 34.70 10.28 -12.60
N ILE A 632 33.69 10.86 -13.24
CA ILE A 632 32.79 11.85 -12.63
C ILE A 632 32.07 11.23 -11.43
N ALA A 633 31.47 10.05 -11.60
CA ALA A 633 30.73 9.37 -10.54
C ALA A 633 31.63 9.08 -9.32
N ASN A 634 32.87 8.64 -9.52
CA ASN A 634 33.81 8.40 -8.42
C ASN A 634 34.18 9.68 -7.65
N VAL A 635 34.31 10.81 -8.34
CA VAL A 635 34.59 12.09 -7.67
C VAL A 635 33.41 12.52 -6.81
N ILE A 636 32.19 12.45 -7.35
CA ILE A 636 30.94 12.78 -6.65
C ILE A 636 30.74 11.84 -5.44
N ARG A 637 30.92 10.53 -5.63
CA ARG A 637 30.82 9.52 -4.57
C ARG A 637 31.79 9.83 -3.42
N ARG A 638 33.05 10.13 -3.73
CA ARG A 638 34.07 10.43 -2.70
C ARG A 638 33.70 11.67 -1.88
N GLU A 639 33.13 12.68 -2.52
CA GLU A 639 32.64 13.88 -1.82
C GLU A 639 31.46 13.53 -0.90
N ARG A 640 30.47 12.76 -1.39
CA ARG A 640 29.32 12.32 -0.60
C ARG A 640 29.75 11.50 0.63
N LEU A 641 30.64 10.52 0.45
CA LEU A 641 31.18 9.71 1.56
C LEU A 641 32.00 10.56 2.53
N GLY A 642 32.83 11.47 2.01
CA GLY A 642 33.61 12.41 2.83
C GLY A 642 32.75 13.35 3.71
N ALA A 643 31.53 13.64 3.25
CA ALA A 643 30.50 14.38 3.98
C ALA A 643 29.67 13.53 4.96
N GLY A 644 29.94 12.22 5.08
CA GLY A 644 29.23 11.31 5.99
C GLY A 644 28.10 10.51 5.33
N GLY A 645 28.11 10.38 4.00
CA GLY A 645 27.30 9.37 3.32
C GLY A 645 27.67 7.98 3.80
N LEU A 646 26.67 7.20 4.22
CA LEU A 646 26.84 5.83 4.67
C LEU A 646 26.37 4.88 3.57
N GLU A 647 27.13 3.81 3.34
CA GLU A 647 26.78 2.72 2.45
C GLU A 647 26.71 1.45 3.28
N LEU A 648 25.62 0.72 3.12
CA LEU A 648 25.37 -0.54 3.82
C LEU A 648 25.07 -1.56 2.74
N ASN A 649 25.96 -2.53 2.58
CA ASN A 649 25.77 -3.59 1.61
C ASN A 649 24.75 -4.60 2.14
N SER A 650 23.77 -4.96 1.30
CA SER A 650 22.90 -6.09 1.53
C SER A 650 23.31 -7.23 0.60
N ILE A 651 23.30 -8.46 1.10
CA ILE A 651 23.49 -9.64 0.26
C ILE A 651 22.26 -9.76 -0.65
N ASN A 652 22.43 -9.41 -1.93
CA ASN A 652 21.41 -9.60 -2.94
C ASN A 652 21.57 -11.00 -3.55
N MET A 653 20.53 -11.82 -3.46
CA MET A 653 20.51 -13.15 -4.06
C MET A 653 19.88 -13.08 -5.46
N LYS A 654 20.50 -13.78 -6.41
CA LYS A 654 20.00 -13.98 -7.77
C LYS A 654 19.58 -15.44 -7.93
N PHE A 655 18.33 -15.65 -8.33
CA PHE A 655 17.77 -16.96 -8.58
C PHE A 655 17.90 -17.27 -10.07
N GLU A 656 18.50 -18.41 -10.41
CA GLU A 656 18.49 -18.92 -11.78
C GLU A 656 17.25 -19.79 -11.93
N ILE A 657 16.39 -19.43 -12.88
CA ILE A 657 15.07 -20.04 -13.04
C ILE A 657 14.96 -20.65 -14.43
N ASP A 658 14.72 -21.96 -14.49
CA ASP A 658 14.29 -22.66 -15.69
C ASP A 658 12.78 -22.85 -15.67
N ARG A 659 12.09 -22.09 -16.53
CA ARG A 659 10.63 -22.10 -16.64
C ARG A 659 10.07 -23.42 -17.19
N ASN A 660 10.91 -24.32 -17.69
CA ASN A 660 10.48 -25.64 -18.15
C ASN A 660 10.44 -26.69 -17.02
N LEU A 661 10.95 -26.37 -15.83
CA LEU A 661 11.00 -27.29 -14.68
C LEU A 661 9.93 -26.93 -13.63
N PRO A 662 9.28 -27.92 -12.99
CA PRO A 662 8.23 -27.69 -11.99
C PRO A 662 8.70 -26.89 -10.76
N SER A 663 9.95 -27.08 -10.33
CA SER A 663 10.52 -26.39 -9.17
C SER A 663 11.07 -25.00 -9.51
N GLY A 664 11.11 -24.63 -10.80
CA GLY A 664 11.50 -23.32 -11.32
C GLY A 664 12.97 -22.95 -11.09
N VAL A 665 13.46 -22.98 -9.85
CA VAL A 665 14.80 -22.53 -9.45
C VAL A 665 15.83 -23.65 -9.61
N THR A 666 16.86 -23.41 -10.39
CA THR A 666 17.99 -24.34 -10.61
C THR A 666 19.21 -24.00 -9.77
N ASP A 667 19.41 -22.73 -9.43
CA ASP A 667 20.54 -22.27 -8.62
C ASP A 667 20.24 -20.94 -7.90
N VAL A 668 20.97 -20.65 -6.82
CA VAL A 668 20.91 -19.39 -6.07
C VAL A 668 22.32 -18.86 -5.91
N LYS A 669 22.59 -17.71 -6.56
CA LYS A 669 23.91 -17.07 -6.58
C LYS A 669 23.88 -15.76 -5.82
N SER A 670 24.96 -15.41 -5.14
CA SER A 670 25.14 -14.04 -4.66
C SER A 670 25.42 -13.11 -5.83
N ALA A 671 24.71 -11.99 -5.89
CA ALA A 671 24.98 -10.97 -6.89
C ALA A 671 26.30 -10.27 -6.56
N LYS A 672 27.28 -10.37 -7.47
CA LYS A 672 28.55 -9.64 -7.32
C LYS A 672 28.33 -8.16 -7.60
N GLU A 673 28.76 -7.31 -6.67
CA GLU A 673 28.72 -5.87 -6.87
C GLU A 673 29.86 -5.42 -7.81
N LEU A 674 29.49 -4.89 -8.99
CA LEU A 674 30.40 -4.31 -9.98
C LEU A 674 30.61 -2.81 -9.76
N ALA A 675 31.74 -2.28 -10.25
CA ALA A 675 32.05 -0.85 -10.17
C ALA A 675 31.05 0.00 -10.97
N ILE A 676 30.52 -0.54 -12.06
CA ILE A 676 29.50 0.13 -12.86
C ILE A 676 28.16 0.26 -12.11
N HIS A 677 27.77 -0.68 -11.24
CA HIS A 677 26.58 -0.53 -10.39
C HIS A 677 26.69 0.73 -9.52
N LYS A 678 27.86 0.92 -8.90
CA LYS A 678 28.18 2.11 -8.09
C LYS A 678 28.14 3.39 -8.91
N THR A 679 28.58 3.32 -10.17
CA THR A 679 28.61 4.46 -11.09
C THR A 679 27.21 4.94 -11.45
N VAL A 680 26.34 4.02 -11.88
CA VAL A 680 24.93 4.33 -12.19
C VAL A 680 24.20 4.80 -10.94
N ALA A 681 24.36 4.10 -9.81
CA ALA A 681 23.75 4.48 -8.54
C ALA A 681 24.14 5.91 -8.11
N GLU A 682 25.42 6.29 -8.24
CA GLU A 682 25.85 7.65 -7.87
C GLU A 682 25.25 8.71 -8.81
N CYS A 683 25.15 8.43 -10.11
CA CYS A 683 24.49 9.33 -11.07
C CYS A 683 23.01 9.55 -10.70
N MET A 684 22.30 8.48 -10.30
CA MET A 684 20.91 8.56 -9.85
C MET A 684 20.75 9.30 -8.53
N ILE A 685 21.63 9.04 -7.54
CA ILE A 685 21.65 9.79 -6.27
C ILE A 685 21.87 11.28 -6.55
N PHE A 686 22.79 11.61 -7.45
CA PHE A 686 23.10 12.99 -7.83
C PHE A 686 21.92 13.66 -8.52
N ALA A 687 21.26 12.98 -9.46
CA ALA A 687 20.04 13.46 -10.10
C ALA A 687 18.93 13.74 -9.09
N ASN A 688 18.64 12.77 -8.21
CA ASN A 688 17.63 12.88 -7.17
C ASN A 688 17.92 14.02 -6.20
N HIS A 689 19.19 14.23 -5.80
CA HIS A 689 19.59 15.34 -4.94
C HIS A 689 19.27 16.70 -5.58
N TRP A 690 19.67 16.90 -6.85
CA TRP A 690 19.46 18.17 -7.55
C TRP A 690 18.00 18.43 -7.91
N VAL A 691 17.23 17.40 -8.24
CA VAL A 691 15.78 17.52 -8.47
C VAL A 691 15.08 17.85 -7.15
N ALA A 692 15.39 17.15 -6.05
CA ALA A 692 14.84 17.42 -4.73
C ALA A 692 15.08 18.87 -4.29
N LYS A 693 16.31 19.38 -4.49
CA LYS A 693 16.65 20.78 -4.24
C LYS A 693 15.77 21.71 -5.09
N LYS A 694 15.68 21.47 -6.40
CA LYS A 694 14.90 22.32 -7.31
C LYS A 694 13.41 22.36 -6.95
N ILE A 695 12.79 21.23 -6.68
CA ILE A 695 11.35 21.19 -6.34
C ILE A 695 11.07 21.79 -4.97
N ASN A 696 11.98 21.63 -3.99
CA ASN A 696 11.86 22.26 -2.69
C ASN A 696 12.02 23.79 -2.76
N ASP A 697 12.94 24.28 -3.59
CA ASP A 697 13.13 25.72 -3.80
C ASP A 697 11.91 26.37 -4.47
N VAL A 698 11.25 25.65 -5.40
CA VAL A 698 10.08 26.16 -6.13
C VAL A 698 8.77 25.96 -5.35
N TYR A 699 8.61 24.82 -4.68
CA TYR A 699 7.39 24.41 -3.98
C TYR A 699 7.67 23.97 -2.53
N PRO A 700 8.17 24.87 -1.65
CA PRO A 700 8.67 24.49 -0.32
C PRO A 700 7.62 23.84 0.59
N SER A 701 6.33 24.12 0.40
CA SER A 701 5.24 23.54 1.18
C SER A 701 4.56 22.33 0.53
N GLN A 702 4.94 21.96 -0.69
CA GLN A 702 4.26 20.94 -1.50
C GLN A 702 5.22 19.97 -2.22
N ALA A 703 6.53 20.14 -2.04
CA ALA A 703 7.52 19.25 -2.64
C ALA A 703 7.37 17.82 -2.10
N VAL A 704 7.33 16.86 -3.02
CA VAL A 704 7.38 15.43 -2.70
C VAL A 704 8.83 15.08 -2.40
N LEU A 705 9.12 14.76 -1.15
CA LEU A 705 10.47 14.46 -0.67
C LEU A 705 10.50 13.11 0.05
N ARG A 706 11.66 12.45 0.02
CA ARG A 706 11.94 11.23 0.79
C ARG A 706 12.99 11.54 1.85
N ARG A 707 12.77 11.08 3.09
CA ARG A 707 13.74 11.20 4.19
C ARG A 707 13.93 9.86 4.89
N HIS A 708 15.11 9.67 5.46
CA HIS A 708 15.41 8.58 6.38
C HIS A 708 15.61 9.17 7.80
N PRO A 709 14.73 8.90 8.78
CA PRO A 709 14.91 9.40 10.14
C PRO A 709 16.12 8.75 10.80
N ASN A 710 16.66 9.38 11.84
CA ASN A 710 17.76 8.78 12.61
C ASN A 710 17.29 7.44 13.24
N PRO A 711 18.17 6.42 13.29
CA PRO A 711 17.89 5.18 14.02
C PRO A 711 17.60 5.47 15.51
N ARG A 712 16.96 4.54 16.20
CA ARG A 712 16.75 4.67 17.64
C ARG A 712 18.09 4.48 18.35
N GLU A 713 18.36 5.34 19.32
CA GLU A 713 19.60 5.29 20.12
C GLU A 713 19.74 3.94 20.84
N ALA A 714 18.65 3.38 21.37
CA ALA A 714 18.65 2.07 22.01
C ALA A 714 19.14 0.94 21.08
N ASP A 715 18.74 0.94 19.80
CA ASP A 715 19.15 -0.07 18.82
C ASP A 715 20.64 0.07 18.50
N LEU A 716 21.13 1.31 18.37
CA LEU A 716 22.55 1.59 18.13
C LEU A 716 23.43 1.21 19.32
N VAL A 717 22.95 1.45 20.55
CA VAL A 717 23.65 1.05 21.79
C VAL A 717 23.66 -0.47 21.94
N GLU A 718 22.59 -1.17 21.58
CA GLU A 718 22.57 -2.64 21.56
C GLU A 718 23.58 -3.19 20.55
N LEU A 719 23.60 -2.64 19.34
CA LEU A 719 24.60 -3.00 18.32
C LEU A 719 26.03 -2.71 18.80
N GLN A 720 26.27 -1.57 19.44
CA GLN A 720 27.57 -1.23 20.01
C GLN A 720 28.01 -2.24 21.08
N LYS A 721 27.11 -2.64 22.00
CA LYS A 721 27.39 -3.67 23.00
C LYS A 721 27.70 -5.03 22.38
N LEU A 722 26.98 -5.41 21.32
CA LEU A 722 27.24 -6.64 20.58
C LEU A 722 28.63 -6.60 19.91
N ALA A 723 28.99 -5.49 19.27
CA ALA A 723 30.32 -5.29 18.69
C ALA A 723 31.43 -5.33 19.76
N ASP A 724 31.23 -4.64 20.90
CA ASP A 724 32.18 -4.62 22.01
C ASP A 724 32.41 -6.03 22.59
N SER A 725 31.36 -6.87 22.64
CA SER A 725 31.47 -8.27 23.09
C SER A 725 32.36 -9.13 22.18
N LYS A 726 32.54 -8.73 20.92
CA LYS A 726 33.45 -9.33 19.94
C LYS A 726 34.79 -8.60 19.86
N GLY A 727 35.02 -7.57 20.69
CA GLY A 727 36.24 -6.77 20.72
C GLY A 727 36.30 -5.65 19.68
N PHE A 728 35.16 -5.30 19.06
CA PHE A 728 35.07 -4.21 18.08
C PHE A 728 34.45 -2.96 18.69
N THR A 729 35.04 -1.80 18.42
CA THR A 729 34.49 -0.51 18.87
C THR A 729 33.76 0.20 17.75
N LEU A 730 32.44 0.33 17.89
CA LEU A 730 31.59 1.13 17.00
C LEU A 730 31.36 2.53 17.55
N ASN A 731 31.40 3.54 16.68
CA ASN A 731 31.09 4.92 17.04
C ASN A 731 29.75 5.34 16.44
N ILE A 732 28.76 5.60 17.30
CA ILE A 732 27.36 5.83 16.90
C ILE A 732 26.93 7.31 16.92
N HIS A 733 27.85 8.27 17.12
CA HIS A 733 27.48 9.68 17.29
C HIS A 733 27.10 10.40 15.99
N SER A 734 27.65 9.96 14.85
CA SER A 734 27.33 10.49 13.53
C SER A 734 27.52 9.45 12.44
N ASN A 735 26.86 9.61 11.30
CA ASN A 735 27.02 8.69 10.15
C ASN A 735 28.48 8.57 9.70
N LYS A 736 29.23 9.68 9.74
CA LYS A 736 30.64 9.70 9.35
C LYS A 736 31.52 8.88 10.29
N GLU A 737 31.32 9.05 11.59
CA GLU A 737 32.06 8.29 12.60
C GLU A 737 31.65 6.82 12.60
N LEU A 738 30.36 6.54 12.37
CA LEU A 738 29.84 5.19 12.23
C LEU A 738 30.48 4.49 11.03
N ALA A 739 30.45 5.09 9.84
CA ALA A 739 31.10 4.56 8.64
C ALA A 739 32.60 4.27 8.88
N ALA A 740 33.34 5.25 9.41
CA ALA A 740 34.76 5.11 9.69
C ALA A 740 35.09 4.07 10.78
N SER A 741 34.15 3.80 11.70
CA SER A 741 34.30 2.73 12.69
C SER A 741 33.97 1.36 12.09
N LEU A 742 32.92 1.25 11.27
CA LEU A 742 32.51 0.03 10.57
C LEU A 742 33.60 -0.48 9.63
N GLU A 743 34.25 0.40 8.87
CA GLU A 743 35.38 0.05 8.00
C GLU A 743 36.56 -0.60 8.76
N LYS A 744 36.66 -0.39 10.08
CA LYS A 744 37.71 -0.96 10.94
C LYS A 744 37.30 -2.29 11.58
N VAL A 745 36.04 -2.69 11.51
CA VAL A 745 35.50 -3.92 12.13
C VAL A 745 35.86 -5.14 11.27
N VAL A 746 37.16 -5.41 11.09
CA VAL A 746 37.64 -6.52 10.27
C VAL A 746 38.06 -7.66 11.18
N ASP A 747 37.36 -8.80 11.08
CA ASP A 747 37.81 -10.06 11.66
C ASP A 747 38.69 -10.81 10.64
N PHE A 748 39.95 -11.07 10.99
CA PHE A 748 40.87 -11.80 10.12
C PHE A 748 40.58 -13.30 10.07
N GLN A 749 39.88 -13.86 11.06
CA GLN A 749 39.46 -15.26 11.08
C GLN A 749 38.15 -15.47 10.32
N ASP A 750 37.32 -14.43 10.25
CA ASP A 750 36.08 -14.42 9.47
C ASP A 750 35.93 -13.11 8.69
N PRO A 751 36.51 -13.04 7.47
CA PRO A 751 36.38 -11.87 6.61
C PRO A 751 34.92 -11.49 6.31
N SER A 752 33.95 -12.40 6.45
CA SER A 752 32.52 -12.12 6.23
C SER A 752 31.93 -11.15 7.25
N VAL A 753 32.58 -10.97 8.41
CA VAL A 753 32.18 -9.98 9.43
C VAL A 753 32.22 -8.55 8.88
N ASN A 754 33.19 -8.24 8.01
CA ASN A 754 33.30 -6.93 7.35
C ASN A 754 32.94 -6.96 5.86
N GLN A 755 33.15 -8.08 5.15
CA GLN A 755 32.89 -8.18 3.71
C GLN A 755 31.39 -8.06 3.33
N ASN A 756 30.51 -8.02 4.32
CA ASN A 756 29.10 -7.70 4.17
C ASN A 756 28.77 -6.22 4.47
N TYR A 757 29.79 -5.35 4.51
CA TYR A 757 29.68 -3.90 4.54
C TYR A 757 30.24 -3.23 3.29
#